data_AF-A0AAN9BIF0-F1
#
_entry.id   AF-A0AAN9BIF0-F1
#
_cell.length_a   1.000
_cell.length_b   1.000
_cell.length_c   1.000
_cell.angle_alpha   90.00
_cell.angle_beta   90.00
_cell.angle_gamma   90.00
#
_symmetry.space_group_name_H-M   'P 1'
#
loop_
_entity.id
_entity.type
_entity.pdbx_description
1 polymer ?
#
loop_
_entity_poly.entity_id
_entity_poly.type
_entity_poly.pdbx_seq_one_letter_code
_entity_poly.pdbx_strand_id
1 'polypeptide(L)'
;MDRISIMLAFLALVTFAGSQGQSVDMTLTPGTMGADVVDAVLDKIHSHCLFNNDRLFLRRLAYVESHDGTDPKTYRQGYDGGIWQVDKDMLTATQGCAPIIKRECTVIEQEFGIDWAKVTWPQLRIPLYSALAASMYMIQRLANSHTIPGDIAGQADIWAHYYHLNEPTGTYITLATEATQYNCNGELDLAFLMDSSGSIMSSDYKLQLNFVAQVVNALPVGSNKVQIANVVFGTLAKVTFNFNNYTDKQDILDDIRNTDKDNGGTNTPTALNLTRTEVFNPKNGARPSARKVAVLLTDGESYDFNLTVKEAEKLRSEGVTVFTIGVGFINLQELLAVASEPACTHVYVLDNYAHIDSILYEIQKNTCEAPKVLTPNQPVTGHVAFNGTIVTVGTTRPMDNNTVLAVRSNCSILDIYVSYSNPRPSAALYAEKFPAHDGKPAFLTMEGTDHGKPVYVTVVGTRLPNSTAQLTNCSDFLYELKFETNTPVEIVCRDKSTYRDCHPQDFIGSQFENLLCDKQKLVDNPCTPAALNNGQLIHPHPLSTNMFIKCDLLGRMYITLCPENAVFNQVSLSCGFNSQIVNGGVPLPNNYHNPCTPDGIKNGLYFFAYANDKHSYIQCDVWGSAWLKTCLTNHVWNDNAHTCVADTLHEFDSTTVAPFPVSNPCTPQALNAGTLFFPHPCEHSKYIHCDISGNYYIQNCPATLFFDPATFVCGANDPQVNDPACGTAAGRK
;
A
#
# COMPACT_ATOMS: atom_id res chain seq x y z
N MET A 1 -68.06 -16.70 -17.63
CA MET A 1 -68.34 -15.34 -17.14
C MET A 1 -67.31 -15.13 -16.04
N ASP A 2 -66.17 -14.45 -16.20
CA ASP A 2 -65.69 -13.39 -17.11
C ASP A 2 -64.22 -13.67 -17.50
N ARG A 3 -63.85 -13.64 -18.80
CA ARG A 3 -63.11 -12.58 -19.58
C ARG A 3 -61.69 -12.24 -19.04
N ILE A 4 -60.60 -12.04 -19.80
CA ILE A 4 -60.14 -12.13 -21.20
C ILE A 4 -58.60 -11.89 -21.14
N SER A 5 -57.81 -12.51 -22.01
CA SER A 5 -56.35 -12.34 -22.19
C SER A 5 -55.93 -10.97 -22.76
N ILE A 6 -54.77 -10.40 -22.37
CA ILE A 6 -53.88 -9.55 -23.21
C ILE A 6 -52.40 -9.67 -22.76
N MET A 7 -51.51 -9.99 -23.70
CA MET A 7 -50.04 -9.84 -23.71
C MET A 7 -49.60 -8.37 -23.66
N LEU A 8 -48.48 -8.01 -23.00
CA LEU A 8 -47.46 -7.08 -23.55
C LEU A 8 -46.22 -6.87 -22.66
N ALA A 9 -45.06 -7.03 -23.30
CA ALA A 9 -43.79 -6.29 -23.17
C ALA A 9 -42.93 -6.39 -21.89
N PHE A 10 -41.74 -6.99 -22.11
CA PHE A 10 -40.42 -6.48 -21.70
C PHE A 10 -40.44 -5.15 -20.91
N LEU A 11 -39.98 -5.21 -19.66
CA LEU A 11 -39.11 -4.16 -19.13
C LEU A 11 -38.10 -4.82 -18.20
N ALA A 12 -36.83 -4.78 -18.60
CA ALA A 12 -35.70 -5.07 -17.75
C ALA A 12 -35.74 -4.08 -16.56
N LEU A 13 -36.11 -4.56 -15.39
CA LEU A 13 -35.78 -3.88 -14.14
C LEU A 13 -34.36 -4.30 -13.77
N VAL A 14 -33.42 -3.64 -14.43
CA VAL A 14 -32.07 -3.50 -13.94
C VAL A 14 -32.18 -2.67 -12.66
N THR A 15 -32.26 -3.34 -11.51
CA THR A 15 -31.91 -2.71 -10.24
C THR A 15 -30.39 -2.53 -10.27
N PHE A 16 -29.94 -1.40 -10.84
CA PHE A 16 -28.62 -0.86 -10.53
C PHE A 16 -28.63 -0.44 -9.06
N ALA A 17 -28.28 -1.39 -8.20
CA ALA A 17 -27.80 -1.10 -6.86
C ALA A 17 -26.36 -0.62 -7.01
N GLY A 18 -26.15 0.69 -6.98
CA GLY A 18 -24.82 1.27 -6.85
C GLY A 18 -24.36 1.29 -5.38
N SER A 19 -23.06 1.44 -5.21
CA SER A 19 -22.18 1.06 -4.10
C SER A 19 -22.68 1.26 -2.66
N GLN A 20 -22.81 0.16 -1.93
CA GLN A 20 -22.05 -0.03 -0.69
C GLN A 20 -20.61 -0.44 -1.07
N GLY A 21 -19.64 -0.46 -0.17
CA GLY A 21 -18.36 -1.13 -0.43
C GLY A 21 -18.66 -2.56 -0.87
N GLN A 22 -18.63 -2.82 -2.17
CA GLN A 22 -19.18 -4.04 -2.73
C GLN A 22 -18.17 -5.15 -2.45
N SER A 23 -18.62 -6.22 -1.80
CA SER A 23 -17.81 -7.42 -1.67
C SER A 23 -17.43 -7.91 -3.06
N VAL A 24 -16.17 -8.31 -3.21
CA VAL A 24 -15.65 -8.85 -4.46
C VAL A 24 -15.21 -10.27 -4.22
N ASP A 25 -15.62 -11.12 -5.15
CA ASP A 25 -15.27 -12.52 -5.17
C ASP A 25 -14.94 -12.93 -6.61
N MET A 26 -13.71 -12.65 -7.02
CA MET A 26 -13.22 -13.02 -8.35
C MET A 26 -13.11 -14.53 -8.49
N THR A 27 -13.02 -15.30 -7.39
CA THR A 27 -12.94 -16.77 -7.47
C THR A 27 -14.19 -17.39 -8.10
N LEU A 28 -15.33 -16.68 -8.06
CA LEU A 28 -16.61 -17.07 -8.65
C LEU A 28 -16.88 -16.40 -10.01
N THR A 29 -15.99 -15.53 -10.48
CA THR A 29 -16.18 -14.78 -11.73
C THR A 29 -15.53 -15.53 -12.90
N PRO A 30 -16.30 -15.98 -13.91
CA PRO A 30 -15.75 -16.72 -15.05
C PRO A 30 -14.65 -15.96 -15.78
N GLY A 31 -13.54 -16.64 -16.09
CA GLY A 31 -12.45 -16.09 -16.90
C GLY A 31 -11.49 -15.17 -16.16
N THR A 32 -11.64 -14.97 -14.86
CA THR A 32 -10.65 -14.26 -14.04
C THR A 32 -9.39 -15.11 -13.87
N MET A 33 -8.25 -14.45 -13.73
CA MET A 33 -6.91 -15.05 -13.76
C MET A 33 -5.97 -14.20 -12.90
N GLY A 34 -4.79 -14.74 -12.58
CA GLY A 34 -3.77 -14.10 -11.76
C GLY A 34 -3.47 -14.89 -10.49
N ALA A 35 -2.26 -14.70 -9.97
CA ALA A 35 -1.81 -15.36 -8.75
C ALA A 35 -2.70 -15.04 -7.53
N ASP A 36 -3.23 -13.82 -7.44
CA ASP A 36 -4.14 -13.39 -6.37
C ASP A 36 -5.50 -14.11 -6.43
N VAL A 37 -6.02 -14.38 -7.64
CA VAL A 37 -7.23 -15.20 -7.84
C VAL A 37 -6.95 -16.65 -7.45
N VAL A 38 -5.81 -17.21 -7.86
CA VAL A 38 -5.41 -18.58 -7.52
C VAL A 38 -5.25 -18.74 -6.01
N ASP A 39 -4.49 -17.85 -5.36
CA ASP A 39 -4.28 -17.91 -3.92
C ASP A 39 -5.60 -17.76 -3.14
N ALA A 40 -6.51 -16.88 -3.58
CA ALA A 40 -7.84 -16.76 -2.99
C ALA A 40 -8.72 -18.01 -3.16
N VAL A 41 -8.62 -18.71 -4.31
CA VAL A 41 -9.29 -20.01 -4.51
C VAL A 41 -8.74 -21.06 -3.57
N LEU A 42 -7.41 -21.14 -3.44
CA LEU A 42 -6.76 -22.10 -2.55
C LEU A 42 -7.04 -21.81 -1.08
N ASP A 43 -7.13 -20.54 -0.69
CA ASP A 43 -7.56 -20.14 0.65
C ASP A 43 -8.95 -20.68 0.98
N LYS A 44 -9.91 -20.55 0.05
CA LYS A 44 -11.25 -21.13 0.21
C LYS A 44 -11.21 -22.65 0.31
N ILE A 45 -10.43 -23.34 -0.52
CA ILE A 45 -10.36 -24.80 -0.48
C ILE A 45 -9.76 -25.27 0.85
N HIS A 46 -8.61 -24.70 1.24
CA HIS A 46 -7.88 -25.14 2.42
C HIS A 46 -8.54 -24.69 3.74
N SER A 47 -9.26 -23.57 3.78
CA SER A 47 -9.98 -23.14 4.99
C SER A 47 -11.09 -24.11 5.42
N HIS A 48 -11.60 -24.92 4.49
CA HIS A 48 -12.66 -25.91 4.72
C HIS A 48 -12.14 -27.36 4.72
N CYS A 49 -10.82 -27.54 4.84
CA CYS A 49 -10.20 -28.85 4.85
C CYS A 49 -10.53 -29.71 3.60
N LEU A 50 -10.69 -29.07 2.45
CA LEU A 50 -10.77 -29.77 1.17
C LEU A 50 -9.36 -30.02 0.67
N PHE A 51 -9.09 -31.28 0.32
CA PHE A 51 -7.77 -31.72 -0.15
C PHE A 51 -6.63 -31.44 0.84
N ASN A 52 -6.81 -31.80 2.13
CA ASN A 52 -5.85 -31.52 3.22
C ASN A 52 -4.39 -31.93 3.00
N ASN A 53 -4.14 -32.87 2.09
CA ASN A 53 -2.80 -33.33 1.74
C ASN A 53 -2.34 -32.79 0.39
N ASP A 54 -2.79 -31.58 0.01
CA ASP A 54 -2.42 -30.91 -1.24
C ASP A 54 -0.89 -30.76 -1.37
N ARG A 55 -0.17 -30.49 -0.28
CA ARG A 55 1.29 -30.25 -0.29
C ARG A 55 1.71 -29.20 -1.33
N LEU A 56 0.88 -28.15 -1.51
CA LEU A 56 1.03 -27.09 -2.51
C LEU A 56 0.90 -27.54 -3.97
N PHE A 57 0.42 -28.76 -4.21
CA PHE A 57 0.26 -29.29 -5.55
C PHE A 57 -0.70 -28.46 -6.39
N LEU A 58 -1.88 -28.08 -5.87
CA LEU A 58 -2.83 -27.25 -6.61
C LEU A 58 -2.26 -25.88 -6.95
N ARG A 59 -1.44 -25.28 -6.06
CA ARG A 59 -0.77 -24.00 -6.34
C ARG A 59 0.22 -24.12 -7.49
N ARG A 60 1.04 -25.18 -7.47
CA ARG A 60 2.01 -25.47 -8.53
C ARG A 60 1.31 -25.82 -9.83
N LEU A 61 0.26 -26.64 -9.76
CA LEU A 61 -0.54 -27.07 -10.89
C LEU A 61 -1.18 -25.88 -11.61
N ALA A 62 -1.78 -24.93 -10.90
CA ALA A 62 -2.34 -23.72 -11.51
C ALA A 62 -1.33 -22.95 -12.38
N TYR A 63 -0.09 -22.83 -11.91
CA TYR A 63 0.99 -22.16 -12.65
C TYR A 63 1.52 -23.04 -13.79
N VAL A 64 1.72 -24.33 -13.56
CA VAL A 64 2.18 -25.29 -14.58
C VAL A 64 1.21 -25.37 -15.76
N GLU A 65 -0.09 -25.46 -15.48
CA GLU A 65 -1.13 -25.68 -16.49
C GLU A 65 -1.44 -24.43 -17.32
N SER A 66 -1.35 -23.25 -16.71
CA SER A 66 -1.89 -22.03 -17.33
C SER A 66 -1.21 -20.73 -16.92
N HIS A 67 -0.10 -20.76 -16.18
CA HIS A 67 0.53 -19.58 -15.58
C HIS A 67 -0.50 -18.75 -14.79
N ASP A 68 -1.19 -19.41 -13.84
CA ASP A 68 -2.26 -18.83 -13.03
C ASP A 68 -3.41 -18.26 -13.89
N GLY A 69 -3.66 -18.87 -15.05
CA GLY A 69 -4.68 -18.50 -16.02
C GLY A 69 -4.27 -17.45 -17.04
N THR A 70 -3.05 -16.91 -16.95
CA THR A 70 -2.55 -15.84 -17.85
C THR A 70 -2.11 -16.36 -19.22
N ASP A 71 -1.92 -17.68 -19.39
CA ASP A 71 -1.67 -18.26 -20.70
C ASP A 71 -2.87 -17.95 -21.64
N PRO A 72 -2.64 -17.38 -22.84
CA PRO A 72 -3.72 -17.09 -23.79
C PRO A 72 -4.60 -18.28 -24.18
N LYS A 73 -4.11 -19.51 -24.00
CA LYS A 73 -4.82 -20.76 -24.29
C LYS A 73 -5.67 -21.27 -23.12
N THR A 74 -5.56 -20.69 -21.93
CA THR A 74 -6.30 -21.11 -20.72
C THR A 74 -7.79 -21.22 -21.01
N TYR A 75 -8.34 -20.15 -21.57
CA TYR A 75 -9.76 -19.92 -21.80
C TYR A 75 -10.12 -20.02 -23.29
N ARG A 76 -9.38 -20.84 -24.04
CA ARG A 76 -9.57 -21.02 -25.50
C ARG A 76 -10.98 -21.48 -25.86
N GLN A 77 -11.41 -21.15 -27.08
CA GLN A 77 -12.73 -21.53 -27.56
C GLN A 77 -12.89 -23.06 -27.58
N GLY A 78 -14.01 -23.54 -27.01
CA GLY A 78 -14.34 -24.97 -26.97
C GLY A 78 -13.69 -25.75 -25.82
N TYR A 79 -12.93 -25.08 -24.95
CA TYR A 79 -12.33 -25.70 -23.77
C TYR A 79 -12.59 -24.86 -22.52
N ASP A 80 -13.23 -25.46 -21.53
CA ASP A 80 -13.72 -24.77 -20.33
C ASP A 80 -13.02 -25.21 -19.04
N GLY A 81 -11.92 -25.97 -19.13
CA GLY A 81 -11.20 -26.53 -17.98
C GLY A 81 -10.60 -25.54 -16.97
N GLY A 82 -10.71 -24.23 -17.22
CA GLY A 82 -10.31 -23.16 -16.32
C GLY A 82 -8.80 -23.10 -16.07
N ILE A 83 -8.39 -22.46 -14.97
CA ILE A 83 -6.98 -22.26 -14.62
C ILE A 83 -6.23 -23.59 -14.47
N TRP A 84 -6.89 -24.61 -13.92
CA TRP A 84 -6.27 -25.93 -13.70
C TRP A 84 -6.29 -26.83 -14.93
N GLN A 85 -6.84 -26.40 -16.08
CA GLN A 85 -6.91 -27.21 -17.31
C GLN A 85 -7.47 -28.63 -17.09
N VAL A 86 -8.54 -28.73 -16.30
CA VAL A 86 -9.27 -29.99 -16.10
C VAL A 86 -9.98 -30.36 -17.40
N ASP A 87 -9.88 -31.59 -17.89
CA ASP A 87 -10.64 -32.03 -19.06
C ASP A 87 -12.07 -32.52 -18.72
N LYS A 88 -12.88 -32.76 -19.76
CA LYS A 88 -14.28 -33.15 -19.59
C LYS A 88 -14.46 -34.53 -18.98
N ASP A 89 -13.52 -35.44 -19.21
CA ASP A 89 -13.57 -36.80 -18.68
C ASP A 89 -13.18 -36.81 -17.20
N MET A 90 -12.22 -35.98 -16.79
CA MET A 90 -11.86 -35.72 -15.40
C MET A 90 -13.06 -35.17 -14.61
N LEU A 91 -13.76 -34.17 -15.15
CA LEU A 91 -14.98 -33.65 -14.52
C LEU A 91 -16.03 -34.77 -14.38
N THR A 92 -16.32 -35.48 -15.48
CA THR A 92 -17.32 -36.55 -15.52
C THR A 92 -17.00 -37.66 -14.51
N ALA A 93 -15.72 -37.99 -14.33
CA ALA A 93 -15.27 -39.01 -13.39
C ALA A 93 -15.61 -38.67 -11.92
N THR A 94 -15.74 -37.38 -11.57
CA THR A 94 -15.98 -36.92 -10.19
C THR A 94 -17.44 -36.60 -9.89
N GLN A 95 -18.26 -36.31 -10.92
CA GLN A 95 -19.67 -35.93 -10.78
C GLN A 95 -20.54 -36.99 -10.09
N GLY A 96 -20.11 -38.26 -10.12
CA GLY A 96 -20.79 -39.34 -9.41
C GLY A 96 -20.64 -39.33 -7.89
N CYS A 97 -19.80 -38.44 -7.32
CA CYS A 97 -19.48 -38.39 -5.89
C CYS A 97 -19.20 -39.79 -5.32
N ALA A 98 -18.24 -40.49 -5.93
CA ALA A 98 -17.83 -41.82 -5.52
C ALA A 98 -17.50 -41.86 -4.01
N PRO A 99 -17.61 -43.02 -3.32
CA PRO A 99 -17.41 -43.10 -1.88
C PRO A 99 -16.14 -42.42 -1.35
N ILE A 100 -15.05 -42.45 -2.13
CA ILE A 100 -13.76 -41.84 -1.81
C ILE A 100 -13.78 -40.30 -1.74
N ILE A 101 -14.65 -39.64 -2.53
CA ILE A 101 -14.81 -38.16 -2.58
C ILE A 101 -16.17 -37.69 -2.02
N LYS A 102 -16.90 -38.59 -1.36
CA LYS A 102 -18.26 -38.29 -0.87
C LYS A 102 -18.25 -37.21 0.21
N ARG A 103 -17.25 -37.23 1.08
CA ARG A 103 -17.04 -36.20 2.11
C ARG A 103 -16.85 -34.84 1.45
N GLU A 104 -15.99 -34.78 0.45
CA GLU A 104 -15.62 -33.56 -0.27
C GLU A 104 -16.82 -33.00 -1.02
N CYS A 105 -17.62 -33.83 -1.71
CA CYS A 105 -18.89 -33.39 -2.30
C CYS A 105 -19.83 -32.77 -1.26
N THR A 106 -19.91 -33.35 -0.06
CA THR A 106 -20.78 -32.85 1.02
C THR A 106 -20.29 -31.50 1.52
N VAL A 107 -18.98 -31.34 1.73
CA VAL A 107 -18.38 -30.07 2.15
C VAL A 107 -18.56 -29.01 1.06
N ILE A 108 -18.38 -29.36 -0.22
CA ILE A 108 -18.58 -28.44 -1.34
C ILE A 108 -20.03 -27.92 -1.40
N GLU A 109 -21.00 -28.78 -1.18
CA GLU A 109 -22.41 -28.40 -1.13
C GLU A 109 -22.72 -27.51 0.08
N GLN A 110 -22.21 -27.86 1.26
CA GLN A 110 -22.49 -27.15 2.52
C GLN A 110 -21.81 -25.77 2.59
N GLU A 111 -20.55 -25.68 2.18
CA GLU A 111 -19.73 -24.48 2.37
C GLU A 111 -19.81 -23.53 1.17
N PHE A 112 -19.99 -24.05 -0.05
CA PHE A 112 -20.05 -23.23 -1.27
C PHE A 112 -21.41 -23.21 -1.95
N GLY A 113 -22.39 -24.01 -1.50
CA GLY A 113 -23.69 -24.10 -2.15
C GLY A 113 -23.64 -24.73 -3.55
N ILE A 114 -22.61 -25.53 -3.84
CA ILE A 114 -22.38 -26.13 -5.15
C ILE A 114 -22.83 -27.60 -5.13
N ASP A 115 -23.91 -27.91 -5.83
CA ASP A 115 -24.29 -29.30 -6.13
C ASP A 115 -23.34 -29.87 -7.19
N TRP A 116 -22.31 -30.59 -6.74
CA TRP A 116 -21.22 -31.08 -7.59
C TRP A 116 -21.71 -31.92 -8.76
N ALA A 117 -22.74 -32.75 -8.57
CA ALA A 117 -23.29 -33.61 -9.61
C ALA A 117 -23.95 -32.83 -10.75
N LYS A 118 -24.33 -31.57 -10.52
CA LYS A 118 -24.97 -30.69 -11.50
C LYS A 118 -24.00 -29.70 -12.15
N VAL A 119 -22.73 -29.68 -11.74
CA VAL A 119 -21.72 -28.80 -12.33
C VAL A 119 -21.57 -29.12 -13.81
N THR A 120 -21.74 -28.11 -14.66
CA THR A 120 -21.63 -28.24 -16.11
C THR A 120 -20.22 -27.89 -16.60
N TRP A 121 -19.83 -28.44 -17.74
CA TRP A 121 -18.52 -28.17 -18.36
C TRP A 121 -18.21 -26.65 -18.49
N PRO A 122 -19.13 -25.78 -18.97
CA PRO A 122 -18.86 -24.34 -19.05
C PRO A 122 -18.61 -23.65 -17.71
N GLN A 123 -19.10 -24.21 -16.59
CA GLN A 123 -18.88 -23.63 -15.27
C GLN A 123 -17.44 -23.78 -14.79
N LEU A 124 -16.63 -24.67 -15.37
CA LEU A 124 -15.20 -24.77 -15.03
C LEU A 124 -14.40 -23.54 -15.48
N ARG A 125 -14.97 -22.64 -16.29
CA ARG A 125 -14.37 -21.31 -16.53
C ARG A 125 -14.30 -20.46 -15.26
N ILE A 126 -15.06 -20.81 -14.22
CA ILE A 126 -15.00 -20.20 -12.90
C ILE A 126 -13.80 -20.79 -12.14
N PRO A 127 -12.84 -19.97 -11.65
CA PRO A 127 -11.64 -20.47 -10.99
C PRO A 127 -11.89 -21.49 -9.89
N LEU A 128 -12.81 -21.19 -8.96
CA LEU A 128 -13.15 -22.11 -7.85
C LEU A 128 -13.64 -23.47 -8.38
N TYR A 129 -14.46 -23.50 -9.43
CA TYR A 129 -15.00 -24.74 -9.98
C TYR A 129 -13.91 -25.57 -10.66
N SER A 130 -13.00 -24.94 -11.41
CA SER A 130 -11.85 -25.65 -11.99
C SER A 130 -10.91 -26.22 -10.92
N ALA A 131 -10.65 -25.48 -9.84
CA ALA A 131 -9.81 -25.97 -8.74
C ALA A 131 -10.46 -27.13 -7.99
N LEU A 132 -11.76 -27.03 -7.68
CA LEU A 132 -12.52 -28.11 -7.07
C LEU A 132 -12.55 -29.33 -7.99
N ALA A 133 -12.64 -29.15 -9.32
CA ALA A 133 -12.62 -30.29 -10.24
C ALA A 133 -11.25 -30.98 -10.26
N ALA A 134 -10.16 -30.21 -10.25
CA ALA A 134 -8.81 -30.74 -10.13
C ALA A 134 -8.60 -31.47 -8.79
N SER A 135 -9.04 -30.88 -7.67
CA SER A 135 -8.89 -31.47 -6.34
C SER A 135 -9.68 -32.79 -6.23
N MET A 136 -10.95 -32.79 -6.63
CA MET A 136 -11.82 -33.96 -6.60
C MET A 136 -11.26 -35.10 -7.46
N TYR A 137 -10.77 -34.76 -8.66
CA TYR A 137 -10.16 -35.74 -9.54
C TYR A 137 -8.91 -36.36 -8.91
N MET A 138 -8.02 -35.54 -8.35
CA MET A 138 -6.81 -36.02 -7.71
C MET A 138 -7.09 -36.86 -6.47
N ILE A 139 -8.00 -36.44 -5.58
CA ILE A 139 -8.40 -37.23 -4.40
C ILE A 139 -8.92 -38.61 -4.83
N GLN A 140 -9.76 -38.65 -5.87
CA GLN A 140 -10.30 -39.91 -6.38
C GLN A 140 -9.22 -40.82 -7.00
N ARG A 141 -8.18 -40.27 -7.62
CA ARG A 141 -7.08 -41.05 -8.22
C ARG A 141 -6.04 -41.52 -7.21
N LEU A 142 -5.76 -40.71 -6.19
CA LEU A 142 -4.79 -41.00 -5.13
C LEU A 142 -5.31 -42.01 -4.11
N ALA A 143 -6.61 -42.33 -4.14
CA ALA A 143 -7.41 -43.20 -3.25
C ALA A 143 -6.68 -44.25 -2.39
N ASN A 144 -5.62 -44.91 -2.90
CA ASN A 144 -4.92 -46.00 -2.21
C ASN A 144 -3.43 -45.73 -1.90
N SER A 145 -2.77 -44.71 -2.50
CA SER A 145 -1.33 -44.44 -2.30
C SER A 145 -1.02 -43.51 -1.13
N HIS A 146 -2.05 -42.85 -0.58
CA HIS A 146 -2.01 -42.08 0.67
C HIS A 146 -0.86 -41.08 0.81
N THR A 147 -0.70 -40.16 -0.13
CA THR A 147 -0.22 -38.76 0.06
C THR A 147 0.36 -38.21 -1.23
N ILE A 148 0.24 -36.89 -1.42
CA ILE A 148 1.01 -36.19 -2.43
C ILE A 148 2.42 -35.99 -1.87
N PRO A 149 3.50 -36.25 -2.65
CA PRO A 149 4.85 -35.91 -2.23
C PRO A 149 4.98 -34.41 -1.95
N GLY A 150 5.78 -34.02 -0.95
CA GLY A 150 6.03 -32.60 -0.68
C GLY A 150 6.95 -31.93 -1.70
N ASP A 151 7.87 -32.71 -2.25
CA ASP A 151 8.87 -32.24 -3.20
C ASP A 151 8.33 -32.14 -4.63
N ILE A 152 8.94 -31.26 -5.41
CA ILE A 152 8.51 -30.94 -6.77
C ILE A 152 8.67 -32.15 -7.70
N ALA A 153 9.71 -32.98 -7.51
CA ALA A 153 9.98 -34.11 -8.39
C ALA A 153 8.91 -35.20 -8.22
N GLY A 154 8.59 -35.57 -6.99
CA GLY A 154 7.51 -36.51 -6.71
C GLY A 154 6.14 -36.00 -7.17
N GLN A 155 5.88 -34.69 -7.06
CA GLN A 155 4.67 -34.10 -7.61
C GLN A 155 4.63 -34.12 -9.15
N ALA A 156 5.78 -33.98 -9.81
CA ALA A 156 5.87 -34.11 -11.26
C ALA A 156 5.51 -35.53 -11.72
N ASP A 157 5.91 -36.56 -10.97
CA ASP A 157 5.52 -37.94 -11.24
C ASP A 157 4.01 -38.15 -11.08
N ILE A 158 3.40 -37.58 -10.03
CA ILE A 158 1.95 -37.60 -9.82
C ILE A 158 1.21 -36.89 -10.97
N TRP A 159 1.70 -35.73 -11.39
CA TRP A 159 1.17 -34.96 -12.51
C TRP A 159 1.22 -35.77 -13.82
N ALA A 160 2.38 -36.32 -14.18
CA ALA A 160 2.57 -37.11 -15.40
C ALA A 160 1.82 -38.45 -15.38
N HIS A 161 1.51 -38.98 -14.19
CA HIS A 161 0.80 -40.25 -14.08
C HIS A 161 -0.72 -40.08 -14.12
N TYR A 162 -1.26 -39.09 -13.40
CA TYR A 162 -2.71 -38.94 -13.22
C TYR A 162 -3.34 -37.80 -14.02
N TYR A 163 -2.62 -36.69 -14.23
CA TYR A 163 -3.13 -35.47 -14.85
C TYR A 163 -2.81 -35.41 -16.35
N HIS A 164 -1.54 -35.67 -16.72
CA HIS A 164 -1.06 -35.67 -18.11
C HIS A 164 -0.31 -36.95 -18.43
N LEU A 165 -1.07 -38.01 -18.75
CA LEU A 165 -0.57 -39.38 -18.86
C LEU A 165 0.66 -39.50 -19.79
N ASN A 166 1.80 -39.88 -19.19
CA ASN A 166 3.10 -40.10 -19.84
C ASN A 166 3.76 -38.84 -20.42
N GLU A 167 3.39 -37.64 -19.94
CA GLU A 167 4.11 -36.44 -20.32
C GLU A 167 5.48 -36.33 -19.61
N PRO A 168 6.50 -35.74 -20.27
CA PRO A 168 7.80 -35.50 -19.63
C PRO A 168 7.68 -34.54 -18.43
N THR A 169 8.25 -34.93 -17.30
CA THR A 169 8.16 -34.19 -16.02
C THR A 169 9.00 -32.91 -15.97
N GLY A 170 9.93 -32.70 -16.92
CA GLY A 170 10.84 -31.56 -16.91
C GLY A 170 10.15 -30.19 -16.97
N THR A 171 9.04 -30.10 -17.71
CA THR A 171 8.23 -28.86 -17.78
C THR A 171 7.57 -28.56 -16.44
N TYR A 172 6.96 -29.57 -15.82
CA TYR A 172 6.37 -29.44 -14.49
C TYR A 172 7.41 -28.97 -13.47
N ILE A 173 8.58 -29.62 -13.42
CA ILE A 173 9.62 -29.29 -12.44
C ILE A 173 10.06 -27.82 -12.59
N THR A 174 10.24 -27.35 -13.83
CA THR A 174 10.68 -25.97 -14.09
C THR A 174 9.63 -24.97 -13.63
N LEU A 175 8.39 -25.10 -14.09
CA LEU A 175 7.31 -24.16 -13.78
C LEU A 175 6.87 -24.22 -12.31
N ALA A 176 6.82 -25.41 -11.72
CA ALA A 176 6.50 -25.58 -10.30
C ALA A 176 7.57 -24.95 -9.39
N THR A 177 8.83 -24.89 -9.82
CA THR A 177 9.91 -24.20 -9.10
C THR A 177 9.75 -22.68 -9.14
N GLU A 178 9.22 -22.13 -10.23
CA GLU A 178 8.88 -20.70 -10.31
C GLU A 178 7.68 -20.37 -9.41
N ALA A 179 6.68 -21.25 -9.40
CA ALA A 179 5.48 -21.10 -8.58
C ALA A 179 5.72 -21.18 -7.06
N THR A 180 6.90 -21.65 -6.62
CA THR A 180 7.27 -21.83 -5.20
C THR A 180 8.16 -20.73 -4.63
N GLN A 181 8.30 -19.60 -5.32
CA GLN A 181 9.03 -18.45 -4.77
C GLN A 181 8.17 -17.67 -3.77
N TYR A 182 8.19 -18.09 -2.51
CA TYR A 182 7.53 -17.35 -1.42
C TYR A 182 8.37 -16.19 -0.97
N ASN A 183 7.78 -15.00 -0.97
CA ASN A 183 8.45 -13.80 -0.53
C ASN A 183 8.35 -13.66 0.98
N CYS A 184 9.31 -14.24 1.71
CA CYS A 184 9.42 -14.08 3.17
C CYS A 184 9.99 -12.71 3.55
N ASN A 185 9.34 -11.66 3.06
CA ASN A 185 9.73 -10.28 3.29
C ASN A 185 9.23 -9.77 4.65
N GLY A 186 9.97 -8.81 5.21
CA GLY A 186 9.66 -8.19 6.49
C GLY A 186 10.13 -8.98 7.70
N GLU A 187 9.84 -8.43 8.87
CA GLU A 187 10.28 -8.98 10.14
C GLU A 187 9.41 -10.16 10.59
N LEU A 188 10.04 -11.32 10.79
CA LEU A 188 9.42 -12.54 11.31
C LEU A 188 10.26 -13.10 12.47
N ASP A 189 9.64 -13.29 13.62
CA ASP A 189 10.20 -14.00 14.77
C ASP A 189 9.57 -15.40 14.82
N LEU A 190 10.36 -16.42 14.47
CA LEU A 190 9.93 -17.81 14.34
C LEU A 190 10.55 -18.67 15.45
N ALA A 191 9.71 -19.20 16.34
CA ALA A 191 10.12 -20.10 17.41
C ALA A 191 9.74 -21.55 17.08
N PHE A 192 10.69 -22.47 17.20
CA PHE A 192 10.42 -23.91 17.16
C PHE A 192 10.30 -24.47 18.58
N LEU A 193 9.26 -25.26 18.83
CA LEU A 193 9.05 -25.99 20.07
C LEU A 193 9.15 -27.48 19.71
N MET A 194 10.27 -28.10 20.05
CA MET A 194 10.61 -29.46 19.66
C MET A 194 10.44 -30.42 20.83
N ASP A 195 9.55 -31.39 20.65
CA ASP A 195 9.43 -32.50 21.56
C ASP A 195 10.68 -33.37 21.49
N SER A 196 11.24 -33.68 22.65
CA SER A 196 12.41 -34.52 22.85
C SER A 196 12.10 -35.59 23.89
N SER A 197 10.84 -35.92 24.12
CA SER A 197 10.40 -36.91 25.08
C SER A 197 10.92 -38.32 24.80
N GLY A 198 10.79 -39.20 25.79
CA GLY A 198 11.21 -40.61 25.69
C GLY A 198 10.45 -41.43 24.64
N SER A 199 9.27 -41.00 24.18
CA SER A 199 8.48 -41.68 23.13
C SER A 199 9.13 -41.59 21.75
N ILE A 200 9.85 -40.50 21.48
CA ILE A 200 10.51 -40.28 20.18
C ILE A 200 11.80 -41.08 20.13
N MET A 201 11.99 -41.95 19.13
CA MET A 201 13.26 -42.66 18.95
C MET A 201 14.40 -41.70 18.60
N SER A 202 15.64 -42.00 19.00
CA SER A 202 16.79 -41.13 18.67
C SER A 202 17.01 -40.93 17.16
N SER A 203 16.60 -41.90 16.32
CA SER A 203 16.61 -41.75 14.85
C SER A 203 15.58 -40.72 14.38
N ASP A 204 14.40 -40.75 14.98
CA ASP A 204 13.26 -39.91 14.62
C ASP A 204 13.47 -38.48 15.09
N TYR A 205 14.06 -38.31 16.28
CA TYR A 205 14.49 -37.01 16.76
C TYR A 205 15.53 -36.36 15.82
N LYS A 206 16.46 -37.14 15.24
CA LYS A 206 17.38 -36.61 14.21
C LYS A 206 16.66 -36.16 12.94
N LEU A 207 15.60 -36.86 12.53
CA LEU A 207 14.75 -36.42 11.41
C LEU A 207 14.05 -35.10 11.75
N GLN A 208 13.53 -34.96 12.98
CA GLN A 208 12.95 -33.71 13.47
C GLN A 208 13.94 -32.54 13.45
N LEU A 209 15.16 -32.74 13.97
CA LEU A 209 16.21 -31.70 13.94
C LEU A 209 16.60 -31.32 12.51
N ASN A 210 16.73 -32.31 11.62
CA ASN A 210 17.06 -32.07 10.22
C ASN A 210 15.94 -31.30 9.50
N PHE A 211 14.69 -31.65 9.75
CA PHE A 211 13.54 -30.94 9.21
C PHE A 211 13.52 -29.46 9.62
N VAL A 212 13.67 -29.17 10.91
CA VAL A 212 13.72 -27.79 11.41
C VAL A 212 14.91 -27.05 10.80
N ALA A 213 16.09 -27.69 10.69
CA ALA A 213 17.24 -27.12 10.01
C ALA A 213 16.98 -26.84 8.52
N GLN A 214 16.25 -27.70 7.80
CA GLN A 214 15.88 -27.47 6.41
C GLN A 214 14.91 -26.29 6.25
N VAL A 215 13.92 -26.17 7.15
CA VAL A 215 13.03 -24.99 7.20
C VAL A 215 13.86 -23.72 7.37
N VAL A 216 14.70 -23.66 8.42
CA VAL A 216 15.55 -22.50 8.71
C VAL A 216 16.50 -22.18 7.56
N ASN A 217 17.06 -23.20 6.90
CA ASN A 217 18.01 -22.98 5.80
C ASN A 217 17.39 -22.22 4.63
N ALA A 218 16.12 -22.50 4.30
CA ALA A 218 15.39 -21.83 3.23
C ALA A 218 14.97 -20.39 3.57
N LEU A 219 14.89 -20.04 4.86
CA LEU A 219 14.44 -18.72 5.30
C LEU A 219 15.56 -17.67 5.19
N PRO A 220 15.22 -16.40 4.89
CA PRO A 220 16.19 -15.32 4.84
C PRO A 220 16.52 -14.81 6.26
N VAL A 221 17.29 -15.60 7.01
CA VAL A 221 17.71 -15.25 8.39
C VAL A 221 18.51 -13.94 8.42
N GLY A 222 18.18 -13.08 9.37
CA GLY A 222 18.87 -11.83 9.62
C GLY A 222 18.09 -10.90 10.58
N SER A 223 18.80 -9.95 11.19
CA SER A 223 18.26 -9.07 12.24
C SER A 223 17.02 -8.26 11.80
N ASN A 224 16.99 -7.82 10.55
CA ASN A 224 15.87 -7.06 9.94
C ASN A 224 14.98 -7.94 9.03
N LYS A 225 15.10 -9.27 9.15
CA LYS A 225 14.38 -10.26 8.34
C LYS A 225 13.80 -11.33 9.28
N VAL A 226 14.18 -12.59 9.11
CA VAL A 226 13.75 -13.69 9.98
C VAL A 226 14.73 -13.87 11.15
N GLN A 227 14.22 -13.90 12.38
CA GLN A 227 14.95 -14.32 13.58
C GLN A 227 14.39 -15.66 14.05
N ILE A 228 15.27 -16.54 14.52
CA ILE A 228 14.92 -17.91 14.95
C ILE A 228 15.16 -18.04 16.44
N ALA A 229 14.24 -18.72 17.13
CA ALA A 229 14.43 -19.21 18.49
C ALA A 229 14.06 -20.69 18.55
N ASN A 230 14.60 -21.37 19.55
CA ASN A 230 14.38 -22.79 19.72
C ASN A 230 14.12 -23.14 21.19
N VAL A 231 13.10 -23.96 21.40
CA VAL A 231 12.67 -24.48 22.69
C VAL A 231 12.57 -25.99 22.54
N VAL A 232 13.16 -26.71 23.49
CA VAL A 232 13.11 -28.16 23.53
C VAL A 232 12.41 -28.57 24.80
N PHE A 233 11.57 -29.60 24.72
CA PHE A 233 10.85 -30.08 25.88
C PHE A 233 10.81 -31.59 25.98
N GLY A 234 10.82 -32.07 27.21
CA GLY A 234 10.68 -33.46 27.61
C GLY A 234 10.04 -33.49 29.00
N THR A 235 10.73 -34.03 30.00
CA THR A 235 10.31 -33.83 31.41
C THR A 235 10.35 -32.36 31.78
N LEU A 236 11.41 -31.68 31.32
CA LEU A 236 11.62 -30.25 31.48
C LEU A 236 11.51 -29.57 30.12
N ALA A 237 11.09 -28.31 30.11
CA ALA A 237 11.19 -27.46 28.94
C ALA A 237 12.35 -26.47 29.12
N LYS A 238 13.11 -26.23 28.05
CA LYS A 238 14.29 -25.34 28.05
C LYS A 238 14.33 -24.55 26.75
N VAL A 239 14.62 -23.26 26.85
CA VAL A 239 15.03 -22.44 25.71
C VAL A 239 16.49 -22.79 25.39
N THR A 240 16.75 -23.36 24.21
CA THR A 240 18.12 -23.64 23.75
C THR A 240 18.80 -22.36 23.29
N PHE A 241 18.08 -21.52 22.54
CA PHE A 241 18.48 -20.15 22.22
C PHE A 241 17.27 -19.26 21.90
N ASN A 242 17.40 -17.97 22.22
CA ASN A 242 16.44 -16.91 21.91
C ASN A 242 16.81 -16.19 20.59
N PHE A 243 15.94 -15.28 20.16
CA PHE A 243 16.07 -14.52 18.91
C PHE A 243 17.35 -13.68 18.80
N ASN A 244 17.90 -13.21 19.93
CA ASN A 244 19.11 -12.39 19.96
C ASN A 244 20.41 -13.18 20.24
N ASN A 245 20.36 -14.50 20.31
CA ASN A 245 21.55 -15.32 20.61
C ASN A 245 22.46 -15.50 19.39
N TYR A 246 21.90 -15.58 18.19
CA TYR A 246 22.64 -15.82 16.95
C TYR A 246 22.31 -14.79 15.88
N THR A 247 23.32 -14.39 15.11
CA THR A 247 23.17 -13.54 13.93
C THR A 247 23.53 -14.26 12.63
N ASP A 248 24.33 -15.32 12.71
CA ASP A 248 24.73 -16.14 11.59
C ASP A 248 23.81 -17.35 11.41
N LYS A 249 23.42 -17.64 10.17
CA LYS A 249 22.52 -18.74 9.86
C LYS A 249 23.18 -20.09 10.17
N GLN A 250 24.47 -20.25 9.87
CA GLN A 250 25.17 -21.51 10.07
C GLN A 250 25.25 -21.88 11.56
N ASP A 251 25.50 -20.90 12.43
CA ASP A 251 25.50 -21.12 13.89
C ASP A 251 24.13 -21.65 14.38
N ILE A 252 23.02 -21.09 13.87
CA ILE A 252 21.67 -21.56 14.19
C ILE A 252 21.46 -23.00 13.72
N LEU A 253 21.87 -23.30 12.48
CA LEU A 253 21.73 -24.65 11.92
C LEU A 253 22.55 -25.69 12.70
N ASP A 254 23.75 -25.31 13.15
CA ASP A 254 24.62 -26.17 13.93
C ASP A 254 24.10 -26.37 15.35
N ASP A 255 23.55 -25.33 16.01
CA ASP A 255 22.91 -25.47 17.32
C ASP A 255 21.68 -26.40 17.27
N ILE A 256 20.81 -26.22 16.26
CA ILE A 256 19.65 -27.10 16.06
C ILE A 256 20.10 -28.55 15.88
N ARG A 257 21.05 -28.83 14.99
CA ARG A 257 21.51 -30.21 14.70
C ARG A 257 22.20 -30.88 15.87
N ASN A 258 22.84 -30.11 16.75
CA ASN A 258 23.54 -30.60 17.94
C ASN A 258 22.70 -30.54 19.22
N THR A 259 21.43 -30.17 19.11
CA THR A 259 20.53 -30.11 20.26
C THR A 259 20.33 -31.51 20.85
N ASP A 260 20.68 -31.68 22.12
CA ASP A 260 20.50 -32.94 22.83
C ASP A 260 19.02 -33.30 23.01
N LYS A 261 18.75 -34.61 22.99
CA LYS A 261 17.42 -35.16 23.27
C LYS A 261 17.26 -35.37 24.78
N ASP A 262 16.14 -34.94 25.36
CA ASP A 262 15.70 -35.46 26.65
C ASP A 262 15.26 -36.94 26.48
N ASN A 263 15.10 -37.71 27.55
CA ASN A 263 14.44 -39.03 27.47
C ASN A 263 13.32 -39.12 28.50
N GLY A 264 12.75 -37.96 28.80
CA GLY A 264 11.77 -37.71 29.84
C GLY A 264 10.31 -37.80 29.38
N GLY A 265 9.41 -37.16 30.14
CA GLY A 265 7.99 -37.00 29.79
C GLY A 265 7.76 -35.99 28.67
N THR A 266 6.53 -35.47 28.54
CA THR A 266 6.11 -34.55 27.46
C THR A 266 5.46 -33.29 28.05
N ASN A 267 6.26 -32.31 28.45
CA ASN A 267 5.82 -31.09 29.14
C ASN A 267 5.48 -29.93 28.18
N THR A 268 4.51 -30.16 27.30
CA THR A 268 3.97 -29.17 26.35
C THR A 268 3.54 -27.84 27.00
N PRO A 269 2.80 -27.80 28.13
CA PRO A 269 2.35 -26.53 28.70
C PRO A 269 3.50 -25.64 29.18
N THR A 270 4.57 -26.22 29.74
CA THR A 270 5.74 -25.42 30.14
C THR A 270 6.48 -24.89 28.92
N ALA A 271 6.57 -25.67 27.83
CA ALA A 271 7.17 -25.21 26.58
C ALA A 271 6.42 -24.00 25.99
N LEU A 272 5.08 -24.07 25.96
CA LEU A 272 4.23 -22.96 25.52
C LEU A 272 4.39 -21.72 26.41
N ASN A 273 4.44 -21.91 27.74
CA ASN A 273 4.63 -20.80 28.67
C ASN A 273 6.02 -20.16 28.52
N LEU A 274 7.11 -20.94 28.44
CA LEU A 274 8.46 -20.42 28.21
C LEU A 274 8.57 -19.67 26.88
N THR A 275 7.92 -20.20 25.83
CA THR A 275 7.85 -19.53 24.53
C THR A 275 7.22 -18.15 24.67
N ARG A 276 6.14 -18.03 25.45
CA ARG A 276 5.48 -16.75 25.72
C ARG A 276 6.32 -15.82 26.60
N THR A 277 6.83 -16.30 27.74
CA THR A 277 7.44 -15.44 28.77
C THR A 277 8.90 -15.12 28.54
N GLU A 278 9.63 -16.00 27.86
CA GLU A 278 11.06 -15.87 27.60
C GLU A 278 11.34 -15.63 26.12
N VAL A 279 10.87 -16.50 25.22
CA VAL A 279 11.24 -16.39 23.80
C VAL A 279 10.65 -15.15 23.14
N PHE A 280 9.33 -14.94 23.23
CA PHE A 280 8.67 -13.74 22.70
C PHE A 280 8.80 -12.50 23.61
N ASN A 281 9.78 -12.49 24.50
CA ASN A 281 10.10 -11.35 25.35
C ASN A 281 11.04 -10.38 24.60
N PRO A 282 10.74 -9.08 24.53
CA PRO A 282 11.64 -8.10 23.90
C PRO A 282 13.05 -8.06 24.48
N LYS A 283 13.23 -8.42 25.76
CA LYS A 283 14.56 -8.53 26.39
C LYS A 283 15.43 -9.63 25.77
N ASN A 284 14.80 -10.62 25.15
CA ASN A 284 15.43 -11.77 24.52
C ASN A 284 15.40 -11.69 22.98
N GLY A 285 15.20 -10.47 22.44
CA GLY A 285 15.30 -10.20 21.01
C GLY A 285 13.98 -10.15 20.25
N ALA A 286 12.87 -10.56 20.86
CA ALA A 286 11.57 -10.50 20.18
C ALA A 286 11.21 -9.07 19.78
N ARG A 287 10.86 -8.87 18.52
CA ARG A 287 10.57 -7.56 17.94
C ARG A 287 9.07 -7.27 18.07
N PRO A 288 8.69 -6.13 18.68
CA PRO A 288 7.28 -5.73 18.75
C PRO A 288 6.62 -5.57 17.38
N SER A 289 7.41 -5.16 16.37
CA SER A 289 6.97 -4.96 14.99
C SER A 289 6.99 -6.21 14.12
N ALA A 290 7.57 -7.32 14.58
CA ALA A 290 7.64 -8.55 13.79
C ALA A 290 6.34 -9.34 13.85
N ARG A 291 6.14 -10.15 12.82
CA ARG A 291 5.19 -11.27 12.89
C ARG A 291 5.77 -12.30 13.85
N LYS A 292 4.91 -12.89 14.68
CA LYS A 292 5.34 -13.85 15.70
C LYS A 292 4.71 -15.19 15.40
N VAL A 293 5.56 -16.20 15.19
CA VAL A 293 5.11 -17.53 14.80
C VAL A 293 5.78 -18.58 15.67
N ALA A 294 4.99 -19.52 16.19
CA ALA A 294 5.48 -20.70 16.89
C ALA A 294 5.11 -21.96 16.11
N VAL A 295 6.06 -22.89 15.96
CA VAL A 295 5.84 -24.21 15.36
C VAL A 295 6.12 -25.27 16.41
N LEU A 296 5.09 -25.96 16.87
CA LEU A 296 5.17 -27.07 17.81
C LEU A 296 5.30 -28.38 17.04
N LEU A 297 6.31 -29.19 17.37
CA LEU A 297 6.52 -30.54 16.83
C LEU A 297 6.41 -31.53 17.99
N THR A 298 5.53 -32.52 17.90
CA THR A 298 5.32 -33.53 18.96
C THR A 298 4.82 -34.86 18.41
N ASP A 299 5.17 -35.96 19.09
CA ASP A 299 4.60 -37.29 18.84
C ASP A 299 3.55 -37.71 19.89
N GLY A 300 3.29 -36.85 20.88
CA GLY A 300 2.73 -37.28 22.16
C GLY A 300 1.51 -36.51 22.63
N GLU A 301 0.94 -37.03 23.71
CA GLU A 301 -0.08 -36.39 24.54
C GLU A 301 0.63 -35.65 25.68
N SER A 302 0.25 -34.40 25.93
CA SER A 302 0.75 -33.67 27.10
C SER A 302 0.35 -34.36 28.39
N TYR A 303 1.19 -34.25 29.41
CA TYR A 303 0.83 -34.72 30.76
C TYR A 303 -0.38 -33.98 31.37
N ASP A 304 -0.74 -32.79 30.86
CA ASP A 304 -1.90 -32.01 31.29
C ASP A 304 -2.52 -31.23 30.12
N PHE A 305 -3.54 -31.82 29.49
CA PHE A 305 -4.28 -31.24 28.38
C PHE A 305 -4.88 -29.86 28.71
N ASN A 306 -5.49 -29.70 29.89
CA ASN A 306 -6.18 -28.46 30.26
C ASN A 306 -5.19 -27.31 30.44
N LEU A 307 -4.04 -27.59 31.04
CA LEU A 307 -2.97 -26.61 31.15
C LEU A 307 -2.37 -26.28 29.78
N THR A 308 -2.20 -27.27 28.89
CA THR A 308 -1.75 -27.04 27.50
C THR A 308 -2.65 -26.05 26.78
N VAL A 309 -3.97 -26.28 26.81
CA VAL A 309 -4.98 -25.41 26.19
C VAL A 309 -4.84 -23.98 26.72
N LYS A 310 -4.76 -23.83 28.04
CA LYS A 310 -4.66 -22.53 28.71
C LYS A 310 -3.39 -21.76 28.33
N GLU A 311 -2.24 -22.41 28.26
CA GLU A 311 -0.99 -21.73 27.87
C GLU A 311 -0.95 -21.41 26.37
N ALA A 312 -1.53 -22.26 25.51
CA ALA A 312 -1.69 -21.96 24.09
C ALA A 312 -2.63 -20.78 23.84
N GLU A 313 -3.76 -20.69 24.56
CA GLU A 313 -4.65 -19.53 24.52
C GLU A 313 -3.94 -18.23 24.89
N LYS A 314 -3.13 -18.25 25.96
CA LYS A 314 -2.33 -17.08 26.35
C LYS A 314 -1.33 -16.69 25.25
N LEU A 315 -0.59 -17.66 24.71
CA LEU A 315 0.38 -17.43 23.65
C LEU A 315 -0.28 -16.81 22.40
N ARG A 316 -1.39 -17.40 21.93
CA ARG A 316 -2.18 -16.85 20.81
C ARG A 316 -2.73 -15.45 21.12
N SER A 317 -3.17 -15.21 22.35
CA SER A 317 -3.70 -13.90 22.76
C SER A 317 -2.64 -12.78 22.79
N GLU A 318 -1.35 -13.12 22.82
CA GLU A 318 -0.22 -12.18 22.69
C GLU A 318 0.20 -11.96 21.22
N GLY A 319 -0.61 -12.43 20.27
CA GLY A 319 -0.43 -12.20 18.84
C GLY A 319 0.54 -13.18 18.17
N VAL A 320 0.73 -14.36 18.74
CA VAL A 320 1.55 -15.43 18.16
C VAL A 320 0.68 -16.39 17.36
N THR A 321 0.97 -16.55 16.07
CA THR A 321 0.38 -17.59 15.24
C THR A 321 1.06 -18.93 15.54
N VAL A 322 0.27 -19.95 15.90
CA VAL A 322 0.78 -21.26 16.33
C VAL A 322 0.44 -22.31 15.29
N PHE A 323 1.46 -23.00 14.79
CA PHE A 323 1.35 -24.20 13.97
C PHE A 323 1.71 -25.43 14.80
N THR A 324 1.04 -26.55 14.57
CA THR A 324 1.30 -27.82 15.25
C THR A 324 1.54 -28.93 14.24
N ILE A 325 2.60 -29.69 14.44
CA ILE A 325 2.99 -30.85 13.63
C ILE A 325 2.97 -32.05 14.57
N GLY A 326 1.98 -32.91 14.36
CA GLY A 326 1.84 -34.19 15.06
C GLY A 326 2.41 -35.33 14.21
N VAL A 327 3.23 -36.19 14.81
CA VAL A 327 3.82 -37.34 14.11
C VAL A 327 3.51 -38.64 14.85
N GLY A 328 2.93 -39.63 14.15
CA GLY A 328 2.60 -40.93 14.72
C GLY A 328 1.29 -40.93 15.52
N PHE A 329 1.29 -41.57 16.69
CA PHE A 329 0.10 -41.73 17.52
C PHE A 329 -0.16 -40.48 18.38
N ILE A 330 -0.87 -39.50 17.79
CA ILE A 330 -1.09 -38.19 18.41
C ILE A 330 -2.48 -38.01 19.02
N ASN A 331 -2.59 -37.12 20.01
CA ASN A 331 -3.88 -36.60 20.46
C ASN A 331 -4.29 -35.41 19.58
N LEU A 332 -5.11 -35.67 18.55
CA LEU A 332 -5.56 -34.64 17.60
C LEU A 332 -6.29 -33.48 18.28
N GLN A 333 -7.04 -33.73 19.37
CA GLN A 333 -7.72 -32.67 20.09
C GLN A 333 -6.74 -31.70 20.74
N GLU A 334 -5.58 -32.18 21.18
CA GLU A 334 -4.55 -31.32 21.76
C GLU A 334 -3.92 -30.42 20.69
N LEU A 335 -3.56 -30.99 19.53
CA LEU A 335 -3.00 -30.21 18.42
C LEU A 335 -3.98 -29.12 17.96
N LEU A 336 -5.26 -29.48 17.79
CA LEU A 336 -6.32 -28.55 17.43
C LEU A 336 -6.49 -27.43 18.47
N ALA A 337 -6.39 -27.75 19.76
CA ALA A 337 -6.54 -26.76 20.82
C ALA A 337 -5.33 -25.81 20.93
N VAL A 338 -4.14 -26.26 20.54
CA VAL A 338 -2.90 -25.47 20.56
C VAL A 338 -2.77 -24.57 19.33
N ALA A 339 -3.11 -25.09 18.15
CA ALA A 339 -2.95 -24.40 16.89
C ALA A 339 -3.82 -23.13 16.77
N SER A 340 -3.43 -22.23 15.89
CA SER A 340 -4.27 -21.10 15.48
C SER A 340 -5.33 -21.53 14.47
N GLU A 341 -6.42 -20.77 14.38
CA GLU A 341 -7.44 -20.98 13.36
C GLU A 341 -7.01 -20.37 12.01
N PRO A 342 -7.44 -20.95 10.87
CA PRO A 342 -8.19 -22.19 10.76
C PRO A 342 -7.28 -23.41 10.94
N ALA A 343 -7.75 -24.39 11.72
CA ALA A 343 -7.01 -25.63 11.99
C ALA A 343 -6.50 -26.35 10.73
N CYS A 344 -7.27 -26.32 9.64
CA CYS A 344 -6.93 -26.97 8.37
C CYS A 344 -5.59 -26.51 7.75
N THR A 345 -5.10 -25.32 8.13
CA THR A 345 -3.83 -24.76 7.62
C THR A 345 -2.73 -24.68 8.68
N HIS A 346 -3.08 -24.91 9.95
CA HIS A 346 -2.17 -24.80 11.09
C HIS A 346 -1.87 -26.14 11.77
N VAL A 347 -2.60 -27.21 11.45
CA VAL A 347 -2.40 -28.55 12.00
C VAL A 347 -1.96 -29.51 10.91
N TYR A 348 -0.78 -30.09 11.08
CA TYR A 348 -0.22 -31.11 10.20
C TYR A 348 -0.13 -32.41 10.98
N VAL A 349 -0.69 -33.48 10.42
CA VAL A 349 -0.61 -34.82 10.99
C VAL A 349 0.13 -35.71 10.00
N LEU A 350 1.15 -36.40 10.49
CA LEU A 350 2.01 -37.28 9.71
C LEU A 350 2.05 -38.66 10.35
N ASP A 351 2.09 -39.70 9.52
CA ASP A 351 2.10 -41.08 10.01
C ASP A 351 3.40 -41.44 10.73
N ASN A 352 4.54 -40.91 10.26
CA ASN A 352 5.85 -41.13 10.85
C ASN A 352 6.86 -40.06 10.41
N TYR A 353 8.00 -40.00 11.10
CA TYR A 353 9.03 -38.98 10.89
C TYR A 353 9.73 -39.08 9.52
N ALA A 354 9.66 -40.21 8.80
CA ALA A 354 10.25 -40.29 7.46
C ALA A 354 9.52 -39.41 6.44
N HIS A 355 8.27 -39.00 6.72
CA HIS A 355 7.49 -38.11 5.87
C HIS A 355 7.51 -36.65 6.34
N ILE A 356 8.31 -36.29 7.35
CA ILE A 356 8.30 -34.92 7.90
C ILE A 356 8.72 -33.86 6.86
N ASP A 357 9.61 -34.21 5.95
CA ASP A 357 10.03 -33.30 4.88
C ASP A 357 8.90 -33.05 3.85
N SER A 358 7.82 -33.85 3.86
CA SER A 358 6.67 -33.66 2.95
C SER A 358 5.93 -32.34 3.17
N ILE A 359 6.04 -31.76 4.37
CA ILE A 359 5.38 -30.48 4.72
C ILE A 359 6.33 -29.29 4.69
N LEU A 360 7.58 -29.50 4.27
CA LEU A 360 8.64 -28.48 4.30
C LEU A 360 8.18 -27.17 3.63
N TYR A 361 7.65 -27.27 2.41
CA TYR A 361 7.21 -26.09 1.66
C TYR A 361 5.94 -25.45 2.24
N GLU A 362 5.03 -26.25 2.82
CA GLU A 362 3.82 -25.73 3.48
C GLU A 362 4.18 -24.93 4.72
N ILE A 363 5.08 -25.45 5.56
CA ILE A 363 5.56 -24.75 6.75
C ILE A 363 6.34 -23.51 6.35
N GLN A 364 7.22 -23.57 5.36
CA GLN A 364 7.91 -22.38 4.85
C GLN A 364 6.92 -21.31 4.38
N LYS A 365 5.96 -21.69 3.53
CA LYS A 365 4.94 -20.78 3.00
C LYS A 365 4.10 -20.17 4.13
N ASN A 366 3.47 -21.01 4.94
CA ASN A 366 2.47 -20.56 5.91
C ASN A 366 3.10 -19.79 7.07
N THR A 367 4.33 -20.10 7.48
CA THR A 367 5.05 -19.27 8.46
C THR A 367 5.47 -17.91 7.87
N CYS A 368 5.88 -17.87 6.60
CA CYS A 368 6.23 -16.63 5.89
C CYS A 368 5.03 -15.78 5.45
N GLU A 369 3.81 -16.31 5.50
CA GLU A 369 2.57 -15.61 5.15
C GLU A 369 1.65 -15.41 6.35
N ALA A 370 2.04 -15.90 7.53
CA ALA A 370 1.29 -15.68 8.77
C ALA A 370 0.99 -14.18 8.95
N PRO A 371 -0.25 -13.81 9.32
CA PRO A 371 -0.62 -12.42 9.48
C PRO A 371 0.13 -11.80 10.66
N LYS A 372 0.44 -10.50 10.57
CA LYS A 372 0.86 -9.75 11.75
C LYS A 372 -0.36 -9.55 12.64
N VAL A 373 -0.32 -9.96 13.89
CA VAL A 373 -1.49 -9.79 14.75
C VAL A 373 -1.44 -8.43 15.45
N LEU A 374 -2.43 -7.58 15.19
CA LEU A 374 -2.60 -6.31 15.90
C LEU A 374 -3.10 -6.57 17.32
N THR A 375 -2.47 -5.89 18.28
CA THR A 375 -2.97 -5.80 19.66
C THR A 375 -3.40 -4.35 19.94
N PRO A 376 -4.38 -4.10 20.83
CA PRO A 376 -4.90 -2.76 21.10
C PRO A 376 -3.83 -1.71 21.46
N ASN A 377 -2.71 -2.15 22.04
CA ASN A 377 -1.67 -1.27 22.55
C ASN A 377 -0.44 -1.15 21.63
N GLN A 378 -0.42 -1.84 20.48
CA GLN A 378 0.73 -1.83 19.57
C GLN A 378 0.31 -1.48 18.14
N PRO A 379 0.63 -0.27 17.65
CA PRO A 379 0.38 0.08 16.27
C PRO A 379 1.28 -0.74 15.33
N VAL A 380 0.79 -1.01 14.13
CA VAL A 380 1.58 -1.55 13.03
C VAL A 380 2.00 -0.40 12.15
N THR A 381 3.28 -0.07 12.16
CA THR A 381 3.87 0.93 11.28
C THR A 381 4.77 0.28 10.24
N GLY A 382 4.94 0.94 9.10
CA GLY A 382 5.89 0.54 8.08
C GLY A 382 6.05 1.58 6.98
N HIS A 383 6.83 1.24 5.97
CA HIS A 383 7.07 2.10 4.81
C HIS A 383 6.47 1.45 3.57
N VAL A 384 5.83 2.26 2.72
CA VAL A 384 5.40 1.82 1.40
C VAL A 384 6.64 1.70 0.51
N ALA A 385 6.91 0.53 -0.05
CA ALA A 385 8.04 0.31 -0.96
C ALA A 385 7.73 0.83 -2.37
N PHE A 386 8.75 1.00 -3.21
CA PHE A 386 8.57 1.48 -4.59
C PHE A 386 7.72 0.55 -5.44
N ASN A 387 7.79 -0.76 -5.21
CA ASN A 387 6.98 -1.78 -5.90
C ASN A 387 5.67 -2.08 -5.14
N GLY A 388 5.30 -1.20 -4.20
CA GLY A 388 4.19 -1.38 -3.28
C GLY A 388 4.54 -2.23 -2.05
N THR A 389 3.73 -2.10 -1.01
CA THR A 389 3.85 -2.89 0.23
C THR A 389 2.52 -3.59 0.48
N ILE A 390 2.58 -4.88 0.79
CA ILE A 390 1.43 -5.66 1.24
C ILE A 390 1.68 -6.03 2.71
N VAL A 391 0.78 -5.62 3.60
CA VAL A 391 0.77 -6.12 4.98
C VAL A 391 -0.59 -6.68 5.30
N THR A 392 -0.61 -7.95 5.64
CA THR A 392 -1.80 -8.62 6.16
C THR A 392 -1.76 -8.65 7.68
N VAL A 393 -2.86 -8.23 8.26
CA VAL A 393 -2.99 -8.01 9.68
C VAL A 393 -4.24 -8.71 10.19
N GLY A 394 -4.10 -9.48 11.26
CA GLY A 394 -5.22 -10.13 11.97
C GLY A 394 -5.46 -9.50 13.33
N THR A 395 -6.61 -9.74 13.94
CA THR A 395 -6.92 -9.32 15.32
C THR A 395 -6.89 -10.51 16.29
N THR A 396 -6.47 -10.30 17.54
CA THR A 396 -6.45 -11.36 18.57
C THR A 396 -7.79 -11.61 19.25
N ARG A 397 -8.74 -10.65 19.22
CA ARG A 397 -9.99 -10.68 20.01
C ARG A 397 -11.13 -9.91 19.32
N PRO A 398 -12.40 -10.22 19.66
CA PRO A 398 -13.51 -9.33 19.37
C PRO A 398 -13.26 -7.97 20.04
N MET A 399 -13.35 -6.92 19.24
CA MET A 399 -13.20 -5.53 19.67
C MET A 399 -14.53 -5.06 20.27
N ASP A 400 -14.49 -4.10 21.19
CA ASP A 400 -15.74 -3.45 21.64
C ASP A 400 -16.34 -2.61 20.50
N ASN A 401 -17.65 -2.35 20.55
CA ASN A 401 -18.37 -1.61 19.51
C ASN A 401 -17.86 -0.16 19.31
N ASN A 402 -17.00 0.35 20.20
CA ASN A 402 -16.50 1.72 20.14
C ASN A 402 -15.02 1.79 19.69
N THR A 403 -14.41 0.65 19.35
CA THR A 403 -13.04 0.58 18.84
C THR A 403 -13.04 0.57 17.32
N VAL A 404 -12.32 1.51 16.72
CA VAL A 404 -12.08 1.55 15.28
C VAL A 404 -10.62 1.24 14.98
N LEU A 405 -10.36 0.61 13.84
CA LEU A 405 -9.02 0.52 13.28
C LEU A 405 -8.77 1.74 12.40
N ALA A 406 -7.93 2.66 12.87
CA ALA A 406 -7.47 3.79 12.07
C ALA A 406 -6.30 3.34 11.19
N VAL A 407 -6.40 3.59 9.88
CA VAL A 407 -5.34 3.36 8.90
C VAL A 407 -4.95 4.70 8.31
N ARG A 408 -3.71 5.09 8.57
CA ARG A 408 -3.15 6.38 8.17
C ARG A 408 -1.98 6.17 7.22
N SER A 409 -1.80 7.14 6.34
CA SER A 409 -0.75 7.16 5.34
C SER A 409 -0.19 8.56 5.24
N ASN A 410 1.11 8.65 5.01
CA ASN A 410 1.79 9.85 4.55
C ASN A 410 2.43 9.55 3.19
N CYS A 411 2.33 10.49 2.25
CA CYS A 411 2.90 10.39 0.89
C CYS A 411 2.53 9.14 0.07
N SER A 412 1.47 8.43 0.41
CA SER A 412 1.07 7.21 -0.27
C SER A 412 -0.44 7.09 -0.38
N ILE A 413 -0.87 6.18 -1.24
CA ILE A 413 -2.25 5.75 -1.38
C ILE A 413 -2.29 4.30 -0.92
N LEU A 414 -3.20 3.99 -0.01
CA LEU A 414 -3.41 2.66 0.53
C LEU A 414 -4.76 2.14 0.08
N ASP A 415 -4.78 0.94 -0.49
CA ASP A 415 -5.97 0.13 -0.68
C ASP A 415 -6.07 -0.88 0.47
N ILE A 416 -7.14 -0.81 1.25
CA ILE A 416 -7.36 -1.61 2.45
C ILE A 416 -8.46 -2.63 2.14
N TYR A 417 -8.10 -3.91 2.11
CA TYR A 417 -9.01 -5.03 1.86
C TYR A 417 -9.35 -5.72 3.16
N VAL A 418 -10.64 -5.89 3.46
CA VAL A 418 -11.13 -6.44 4.72
C VAL A 418 -11.83 -7.76 4.47
N SER A 419 -11.60 -8.75 5.35
CA SER A 419 -12.36 -9.99 5.38
C SER A 419 -12.58 -10.50 6.80
N TYR A 420 -13.71 -11.17 7.00
CA TYR A 420 -14.14 -11.78 8.26
C TYR A 420 -14.01 -13.31 8.26
N SER A 421 -13.53 -13.89 7.16
CA SER A 421 -13.43 -15.33 6.96
C SER A 421 -12.16 -15.76 6.24
N ASN A 422 -11.66 -14.94 5.32
CA ASN A 422 -10.42 -15.19 4.60
C ASN A 422 -9.24 -14.57 5.38
N PRO A 423 -8.23 -15.34 5.83
CA PRO A 423 -7.05 -14.81 6.51
C PRO A 423 -6.19 -13.87 5.64
N ARG A 424 -6.40 -13.89 4.32
CA ARG A 424 -5.61 -13.12 3.34
C ARG A 424 -6.50 -12.40 2.33
N PRO A 425 -7.27 -11.39 2.75
CA PRO A 425 -8.04 -10.59 1.80
C PRO A 425 -7.11 -9.95 0.77
N SER A 426 -7.58 -9.85 -0.47
CA SER A 426 -6.82 -9.31 -1.59
C SER A 426 -7.77 -8.61 -2.57
N ALA A 427 -7.25 -8.02 -3.65
CA ALA A 427 -8.08 -7.46 -4.71
C ALA A 427 -9.03 -8.49 -5.35
N ALA A 428 -8.68 -9.78 -5.31
CA ALA A 428 -9.47 -10.87 -5.84
C ALA A 428 -10.58 -11.35 -4.89
N LEU A 429 -10.42 -11.17 -3.57
CA LEU A 429 -11.38 -11.65 -2.59
C LEU A 429 -11.40 -10.77 -1.32
N TYR A 430 -12.46 -9.98 -1.17
CA TYR A 430 -12.66 -9.11 0.00
C TYR A 430 -14.15 -8.87 0.29
N ALA A 431 -14.46 -8.65 1.56
CA ALA A 431 -15.80 -8.25 2.00
C ALA A 431 -15.99 -6.74 1.83
N GLU A 432 -15.01 -5.95 2.25
CA GLU A 432 -15.04 -4.49 2.18
C GLU A 432 -13.70 -3.95 1.69
N LYS A 433 -13.72 -2.78 1.05
CA LYS A 433 -12.53 -2.07 0.58
C LYS A 433 -12.60 -0.59 0.97
N PHE A 434 -11.52 -0.08 1.55
CA PHE A 434 -11.37 1.32 1.93
C PHE A 434 -10.10 1.92 1.34
N PRO A 435 -10.14 3.13 0.76
CA PRO A 435 -8.95 3.88 0.43
C PRO A 435 -8.48 4.72 1.64
N ALA A 436 -7.17 4.84 1.84
CA ALA A 436 -6.58 5.85 2.71
C ALA A 436 -5.44 6.57 1.97
N HIS A 437 -5.30 7.88 2.19
CA HIS A 437 -4.19 8.66 1.63
C HIS A 437 -3.81 9.82 2.55
N ASP A 438 -2.78 10.56 2.19
CA ASP A 438 -2.32 11.72 2.96
C ASP A 438 -3.47 12.72 3.20
N GLY A 439 -3.64 13.13 4.45
CA GLY A 439 -4.75 13.96 4.92
C GLY A 439 -6.14 13.31 4.98
N LYS A 440 -6.32 12.08 4.49
CA LYS A 440 -7.59 11.32 4.51
C LYS A 440 -7.38 9.89 5.01
N PRO A 441 -7.33 9.70 6.34
CA PRO A 441 -7.22 8.37 6.93
C PRO A 441 -8.49 7.55 6.71
N ALA A 442 -8.37 6.22 6.72
CA ALA A 442 -9.53 5.33 6.78
C ALA A 442 -9.79 4.91 8.23
N PHE A 443 -11.06 4.90 8.62
CA PHE A 443 -11.50 4.38 9.92
C PHE A 443 -12.42 3.20 9.70
N LEU A 444 -11.97 2.02 10.12
CA LEU A 444 -12.75 0.79 9.98
C LEU A 444 -13.47 0.53 11.30
N THR A 445 -14.79 0.60 11.27
CA THR A 445 -15.64 0.09 12.35
C THR A 445 -15.61 -1.42 12.32
N MET A 446 -15.23 -2.03 13.44
CA MET A 446 -15.21 -3.48 13.59
C MET A 446 -16.60 -4.00 14.00
N GLU A 447 -17.66 -3.40 13.45
CA GLU A 447 -19.05 -3.83 13.63
C GLU A 447 -19.26 -5.10 12.79
N GLY A 448 -19.17 -6.27 13.42
CA GLY A 448 -19.30 -7.53 12.67
C GLY A 448 -18.34 -8.64 13.09
N THR A 449 -17.61 -8.51 14.20
CA THR A 449 -17.05 -9.69 14.89
C THR A 449 -18.17 -10.51 15.54
N ASP A 450 -19.19 -10.88 14.76
CA ASP A 450 -20.24 -11.77 15.21
C ASP A 450 -19.57 -13.13 15.51
N HIS A 451 -19.78 -13.65 16.72
CA HIS A 451 -19.22 -14.92 17.20
C HIS A 451 -17.69 -14.99 17.43
N GLY A 452 -17.00 -13.85 17.61
CA GLY A 452 -15.60 -13.86 18.07
C GLY A 452 -14.55 -14.30 17.04
N LYS A 453 -14.87 -14.22 15.74
CA LYS A 453 -13.91 -14.46 14.65
C LYS A 453 -12.95 -13.26 14.49
N PRO A 454 -11.66 -13.51 14.16
CA PRO A 454 -10.70 -12.45 13.85
C PRO A 454 -11.09 -11.74 12.56
N VAL A 455 -10.79 -10.44 12.49
CA VAL A 455 -10.87 -9.66 11.26
C VAL A 455 -9.50 -9.62 10.63
N TYR A 456 -9.46 -9.84 9.32
CA TYR A 456 -8.24 -9.77 8.53
C TYR A 456 -8.28 -8.54 7.64
N VAL A 457 -7.17 -7.82 7.62
CA VAL A 457 -7.00 -6.59 6.87
C VAL A 457 -5.69 -6.69 6.09
N THR A 458 -5.78 -6.58 4.76
CA THR A 458 -4.60 -6.47 3.90
C THR A 458 -4.50 -5.05 3.38
N VAL A 459 -3.39 -4.40 3.67
CA VAL A 459 -3.09 -3.05 3.19
C VAL A 459 -2.11 -3.13 2.03
N VAL A 460 -2.51 -2.62 0.87
CA VAL A 460 -1.69 -2.50 -0.33
C VAL A 460 -1.36 -1.04 -0.55
N GLY A 461 -0.11 -0.66 -0.32
CA GLY A 461 0.35 0.73 -0.47
C GLY A 461 1.01 1.00 -1.81
N THR A 462 0.76 2.18 -2.38
CA THR A 462 1.44 2.75 -3.55
C THR A 462 1.99 4.13 -3.21
N ARG A 463 3.25 4.42 -3.56
CA ARG A 463 3.84 5.75 -3.32
C ARG A 463 3.20 6.80 -4.23
N LEU A 464 3.03 8.03 -3.73
CA LEU A 464 2.66 9.15 -4.59
C LEU A 464 3.75 9.44 -5.63
N PRO A 465 3.40 9.91 -6.84
CA PRO A 465 4.38 10.35 -7.83
C PRO A 465 5.27 11.48 -7.28
N ASN A 466 6.54 11.52 -7.69
CA ASN A 466 7.52 12.52 -7.22
C ASN A 466 7.03 13.97 -7.39
N SER A 467 6.35 14.27 -8.49
CA SER A 467 5.77 15.60 -8.74
C SER A 467 4.73 15.99 -7.69
N THR A 468 3.95 15.03 -7.20
CA THR A 468 2.90 15.25 -6.19
C THR A 468 3.50 15.29 -4.79
N ALA A 469 4.45 14.40 -4.47
CA ALA A 469 5.14 14.37 -3.18
C ALA A 469 5.98 15.65 -2.92
N GLN A 470 6.58 16.22 -3.98
CA GLN A 470 7.28 17.51 -3.91
C GLN A 470 6.33 18.68 -3.64
N LEU A 471 5.12 18.64 -4.19
CA LEU A 471 4.09 19.67 -3.95
C LEU A 471 3.53 19.62 -2.52
N THR A 472 3.52 18.44 -1.88
CA THR A 472 3.07 18.26 -0.49
C THR A 472 4.22 18.31 0.53
N ASN A 473 5.46 18.56 0.09
CA ASN A 473 6.68 18.60 0.93
C ASN A 473 6.80 17.40 1.88
N CYS A 474 6.50 16.19 1.38
CA CYS A 474 6.44 14.98 2.19
C CYS A 474 7.33 13.88 1.56
N SER A 475 8.04 13.08 2.36
CA SER A 475 9.05 12.14 1.83
C SER A 475 9.22 10.81 2.58
N ASP A 476 8.44 10.54 3.62
CA ASP A 476 8.66 9.36 4.49
C ASP A 476 7.95 8.07 3.99
N PHE A 477 6.85 8.21 3.24
CA PHE A 477 6.02 7.11 2.75
C PHE A 477 5.54 6.16 3.87
N LEU A 478 5.33 6.71 5.07
CA LEU A 478 4.93 5.93 6.24
C LEU A 478 3.45 5.56 6.18
N TYR A 479 3.13 4.38 6.68
CA TYR A 479 1.76 3.99 7.03
C TYR A 479 1.69 3.53 8.48
N GLU A 480 0.52 3.72 9.09
CA GLU A 480 0.21 3.29 10.45
C GLU A 480 -1.18 2.66 10.50
N LEU A 481 -1.29 1.51 11.16
CA LEU A 481 -2.54 0.89 11.56
C LEU A 481 -2.60 0.87 13.08
N LYS A 482 -3.65 1.45 13.67
CA LYS A 482 -3.78 1.59 15.12
C LYS A 482 -5.23 1.51 15.57
N PHE A 483 -5.47 0.82 16.68
CA PHE A 483 -6.77 0.86 17.34
C PHE A 483 -6.95 2.17 18.10
N GLU A 484 -8.11 2.82 17.90
CA GLU A 484 -8.50 4.05 18.56
C GLU A 484 -9.89 3.87 19.20
N THR A 485 -10.08 4.43 20.40
CA THR A 485 -11.35 4.45 21.13
C THR A 485 -11.89 5.89 21.17
N ASN A 486 -13.21 6.05 21.04
CA ASN A 486 -13.89 7.36 21.06
C ASN A 486 -13.47 8.32 19.93
N THR A 487 -13.22 7.78 18.74
CA THR A 487 -12.90 8.56 17.55
C THR A 487 -14.15 9.27 17.01
N PRO A 488 -14.05 10.56 16.61
CA PRO A 488 -15.16 11.25 15.97
C PRO A 488 -15.54 10.53 14.67
N VAL A 489 -16.83 10.27 14.51
CA VAL A 489 -17.43 9.57 13.38
C VAL A 489 -17.12 10.35 12.08
N GLU A 490 -16.51 9.69 11.10
CA GLU A 490 -16.35 10.29 9.77
C GLU A 490 -17.74 10.35 9.10
N ILE A 491 -18.24 11.56 8.85
CA ILE A 491 -19.52 11.73 8.17
C ILE A 491 -19.29 11.69 6.67
N VAL A 492 -19.84 10.66 6.02
CA VAL A 492 -19.76 10.47 4.56
C VAL A 492 -21.12 10.73 3.93
N CYS A 493 -21.16 11.55 2.88
CA CYS A 493 -22.41 11.91 2.21
C CYS A 493 -22.63 11.09 0.96
N ARG A 494 -23.88 10.66 0.78
CA ARG A 494 -24.28 9.75 -0.29
C ARG A 494 -25.24 10.47 -1.23
N ASP A 495 -24.88 10.53 -2.51
CA ASP A 495 -25.84 10.87 -3.56
C ASP A 495 -26.08 9.63 -4.41
N LYS A 496 -27.35 9.21 -4.53
CA LYS A 496 -27.82 8.08 -5.36
C LYS A 496 -26.83 6.92 -5.42
N SER A 497 -26.34 6.53 -4.25
CA SER A 497 -25.46 5.39 -4.00
C SER A 497 -23.95 5.52 -4.25
N THR A 498 -23.45 6.69 -4.65
CA THR A 498 -22.01 6.99 -4.68
C THR A 498 -21.59 7.78 -3.44
N TYR A 499 -20.48 7.36 -2.82
CA TYR A 499 -19.83 8.15 -1.78
C TYR A 499 -19.21 9.39 -2.41
N ARG A 500 -19.50 10.55 -1.82
CA ARG A 500 -18.87 11.81 -2.18
C ARG A 500 -18.52 12.58 -0.92
N ASP A 501 -17.63 13.55 -1.06
CA ASP A 501 -17.39 14.49 0.02
C ASP A 501 -18.70 15.21 0.37
N CYS A 502 -18.93 15.37 1.68
CA CYS A 502 -20.09 16.07 2.18
C CYS A 502 -20.03 17.55 1.84
N HIS A 503 -21.13 18.08 1.29
CA HIS A 503 -21.31 19.50 1.10
C HIS A 503 -22.06 20.06 2.31
N PRO A 504 -21.87 21.35 2.67
CA PRO A 504 -22.59 21.99 3.77
C PRO A 504 -24.13 21.85 3.69
N GLN A 505 -24.65 21.65 2.48
CA GLN A 505 -26.08 21.49 2.21
C GLN A 505 -26.66 20.16 2.72
N ASP A 506 -25.82 19.14 2.89
CA ASP A 506 -26.22 17.80 3.34
C ASP A 506 -26.56 17.75 4.83
N PHE A 507 -26.15 18.79 5.58
CA PHE A 507 -26.35 18.91 7.02
C PHE A 507 -27.47 19.87 7.41
N ILE A 508 -28.29 20.31 6.45
CA ILE A 508 -29.38 21.27 6.67
C ILE A 508 -30.61 20.63 7.37
N GLY A 509 -30.62 19.31 7.56
CA GLY A 509 -31.70 18.60 8.26
C GLY A 509 -31.58 18.67 9.80
N SER A 510 -32.71 18.88 10.48
CA SER A 510 -32.83 18.97 11.95
C SER A 510 -32.25 17.79 12.73
N GLN A 511 -32.08 16.63 12.08
CA GLN A 511 -31.52 15.42 12.66
C GLN A 511 -29.99 15.45 12.88
N PHE A 512 -29.27 16.36 12.21
CA PHE A 512 -27.81 16.47 12.30
C PHE A 512 -27.33 17.70 13.10
N GLU A 513 -28.25 18.51 13.64
CA GLU A 513 -27.98 19.74 14.41
C GLU A 513 -27.15 19.51 15.70
N ASN A 514 -27.10 18.27 16.20
CA ASN A 514 -26.42 17.94 17.46
C ASN A 514 -25.01 17.36 17.27
N LEU A 515 -24.57 17.14 16.02
CA LEU A 515 -23.25 16.60 15.69
C LEU A 515 -22.22 17.70 15.35
N LEU A 516 -22.66 18.96 15.26
CA LEU A 516 -21.78 20.10 15.03
C LEU A 516 -21.10 20.50 16.35
N CYS A 517 -19.77 20.43 16.38
CA CYS A 517 -18.99 21.07 17.44
C CYS A 517 -19.19 22.60 17.36
N ASP A 518 -19.93 23.11 18.34
CA ASP A 518 -20.11 24.53 18.69
C ASP A 518 -21.15 25.32 17.85
N LYS A 519 -22.36 25.46 18.42
CA LYS A 519 -23.55 26.12 17.84
C LYS A 519 -23.42 27.64 17.61
N GLN A 520 -22.25 28.26 17.80
CA GLN A 520 -22.08 29.72 17.79
C GLN A 520 -21.12 30.29 16.74
N LYS A 521 -20.56 29.48 15.84
CA LYS A 521 -19.57 29.95 14.86
C LYS A 521 -19.86 29.47 13.44
N LEU A 522 -21.07 29.74 12.95
CA LEU A 522 -21.33 29.76 11.51
C LEU A 522 -20.62 30.97 10.92
N VAL A 523 -19.60 30.72 10.10
CA VAL A 523 -18.96 31.76 9.28
C VAL A 523 -19.84 31.99 8.07
N ASP A 524 -20.53 33.13 8.01
CA ASP A 524 -21.31 33.52 6.84
C ASP A 524 -20.40 33.57 5.61
N ASN A 525 -20.84 33.00 4.49
CA ASN A 525 -20.09 33.06 3.23
C ASN A 525 -20.04 34.52 2.73
N PRO A 526 -18.88 35.19 2.76
CA PRO A 526 -18.79 36.60 2.38
C PRO A 526 -18.78 36.80 0.85
N CYS A 527 -18.68 35.72 0.07
CA CYS A 527 -18.69 35.71 -1.40
C CYS A 527 -20.11 35.89 -1.98
N THR A 528 -20.80 36.94 -1.53
CA THR A 528 -22.14 37.27 -2.02
C THR A 528 -22.09 37.81 -3.46
N PRO A 529 -23.17 37.67 -4.26
CA PRO A 529 -23.22 38.27 -5.59
C PRO A 529 -22.92 39.78 -5.60
N ALA A 530 -23.28 40.50 -4.53
CA ALA A 530 -22.95 41.91 -4.36
C ALA A 530 -21.43 42.14 -4.15
N ALA A 531 -20.78 41.30 -3.33
CA ALA A 531 -19.33 41.36 -3.11
C ALA A 531 -18.56 41.06 -4.41
N LEU A 532 -18.99 40.06 -5.20
CA LEU A 532 -18.37 39.72 -6.48
C LEU A 532 -18.52 40.82 -7.52
N ASN A 533 -19.70 41.43 -7.62
CA ASN A 533 -19.95 42.56 -8.54
C ASN A 533 -19.10 43.79 -8.19
N ASN A 534 -18.71 43.92 -6.92
CA ASN A 534 -17.80 44.97 -6.44
C ASN A 534 -16.31 44.54 -6.49
N GLY A 535 -15.99 43.39 -7.08
CA GLY A 535 -14.63 42.88 -7.21
C GLY A 535 -13.99 42.38 -5.90
N GLN A 536 -14.78 42.18 -4.85
CA GLN A 536 -14.31 41.78 -3.52
C GLN A 536 -14.12 40.26 -3.45
N LEU A 537 -12.96 39.80 -3.94
CA LEU A 537 -12.63 38.38 -4.02
C LEU A 537 -11.85 37.84 -2.82
N ILE A 538 -11.52 38.69 -1.84
CA ILE A 538 -10.71 38.32 -0.67
C ILE A 538 -11.34 38.92 0.58
N HIS A 539 -11.53 38.11 1.63
CA HIS A 539 -12.16 38.48 2.89
C HIS A 539 -11.37 37.97 4.10
N PRO A 540 -11.39 38.65 5.25
CA PRO A 540 -10.73 38.17 6.45
C PRO A 540 -11.38 36.90 7.01
N HIS A 541 -10.57 35.99 7.55
CA HIS A 541 -11.10 34.85 8.29
C HIS A 541 -11.58 35.31 9.68
N PRO A 542 -12.80 34.94 10.13
CA PRO A 542 -13.41 35.53 11.33
C PRO A 542 -12.78 35.06 12.64
N LEU A 543 -12.00 33.98 12.62
CA LEU A 543 -11.48 33.33 13.84
C LEU A 543 -9.97 33.17 13.85
N SER A 544 -9.30 33.52 12.75
CA SER A 544 -7.86 33.32 12.65
C SER A 544 -7.22 34.45 11.89
N THR A 545 -6.13 34.97 12.43
CA THR A 545 -5.36 36.06 11.85
C THR A 545 -4.31 35.55 10.85
N ASN A 546 -4.05 34.24 10.77
CA ASN A 546 -3.15 33.62 9.77
C ASN A 546 -3.90 32.97 8.60
N MET A 547 -5.21 33.23 8.46
CA MET A 547 -6.05 32.69 7.39
C MET A 547 -6.88 33.81 6.75
N PHE A 548 -7.31 33.60 5.52
CA PHE A 548 -8.26 34.45 4.82
C PHE A 548 -9.19 33.62 3.94
N ILE A 549 -10.23 34.26 3.42
CA ILE A 549 -11.23 33.65 2.55
C ILE A 549 -11.05 34.21 1.14
N LYS A 550 -10.87 33.33 0.15
CA LYS A 550 -10.86 33.68 -1.27
C LYS A 550 -12.19 33.29 -1.90
N CYS A 551 -12.73 34.18 -2.72
CA CYS A 551 -13.91 33.94 -3.53
C CYS A 551 -13.51 33.64 -4.97
N ASP A 552 -14.22 32.72 -5.60
CA ASP A 552 -14.23 32.66 -7.05
C ASP A 552 -15.40 33.48 -7.64
N LEU A 553 -15.42 33.59 -8.96
CA LEU A 553 -16.44 34.33 -9.70
C LEU A 553 -17.82 33.66 -9.65
N LEU A 554 -17.95 32.47 -9.06
CA LEU A 554 -19.21 31.73 -8.92
C LEU A 554 -19.78 31.82 -7.49
N GLY A 555 -19.14 32.57 -6.57
CA GLY A 555 -19.61 32.77 -5.20
C GLY A 555 -19.18 31.68 -4.21
N ARG A 556 -18.22 30.83 -4.61
CA ARG A 556 -17.66 29.80 -3.73
C ARG A 556 -16.52 30.38 -2.91
N MET A 557 -16.48 30.05 -1.62
CA MET A 557 -15.46 30.49 -0.68
C MET A 557 -14.39 29.41 -0.44
N TYR A 558 -13.14 29.83 -0.32
CA TYR A 558 -11.98 28.99 -0.06
C TYR A 558 -11.20 29.55 1.13
N ILE A 559 -11.11 28.79 2.22
CA ILE A 559 -10.27 29.17 3.37
C ILE A 559 -8.81 28.90 2.97
N THR A 560 -7.99 29.94 3.03
CA THR A 560 -6.61 29.94 2.56
C THR A 560 -5.70 30.36 3.71
N LEU A 561 -4.67 29.55 3.99
CA LEU A 561 -3.65 29.87 4.98
C LEU A 561 -2.69 30.91 4.41
N CYS A 562 -2.24 31.85 5.25
CA CYS A 562 -1.08 32.67 4.93
C CYS A 562 0.21 31.82 4.94
N PRO A 563 1.25 32.22 4.17
CA PRO A 563 2.58 31.61 4.25
C PRO A 563 3.13 31.58 5.69
N GLU A 564 4.03 30.64 5.99
CA GLU A 564 4.55 30.43 7.36
C GLU A 564 4.96 31.75 8.05
N ASN A 565 4.41 31.97 9.25
CA ASN A 565 4.60 33.15 10.09
C ASN A 565 4.00 34.49 9.57
N ALA A 566 3.27 34.49 8.45
CA ALA A 566 2.55 35.66 7.96
C ALA A 566 1.14 35.78 8.56
N VAL A 567 0.69 37.02 8.74
CA VAL A 567 -0.63 37.40 9.26
C VAL A 567 -1.42 38.07 8.15
N PHE A 568 -2.69 37.74 8.01
CA PHE A 568 -3.59 38.39 7.07
C PHE A 568 -3.92 39.82 7.53
N ASN A 569 -3.51 40.81 6.74
CA ASN A 569 -3.82 42.20 6.99
C ASN A 569 -5.17 42.53 6.36
N GLN A 570 -6.15 42.84 7.20
CA GLN A 570 -7.53 43.11 6.78
C GLN A 570 -7.69 44.41 5.99
N VAL A 571 -6.70 45.32 6.03
CA VAL A 571 -6.70 46.59 5.31
C VAL A 571 -6.15 46.41 3.90
N SER A 572 -5.03 45.69 3.74
CA SER A 572 -4.43 45.43 2.42
C SER A 572 -4.98 44.17 1.74
N LEU A 573 -5.84 43.42 2.42
CA LEU A 573 -6.41 42.14 1.99
C LEU A 573 -5.34 41.16 1.47
N SER A 574 -4.21 41.10 2.18
CA SER A 574 -3.06 40.29 1.81
C SER A 574 -2.34 39.73 3.04
N CYS A 575 -1.63 38.63 2.85
CA CYS A 575 -0.77 38.07 3.89
C CYS A 575 0.54 38.87 3.99
N GLY A 576 0.91 39.26 5.20
CA GLY A 576 2.15 39.98 5.46
C GLY A 576 2.70 39.72 6.86
N PHE A 577 3.99 39.96 7.02
CA PHE A 577 4.65 39.88 8.32
C PHE A 577 4.44 41.22 9.04
N ASN A 578 3.62 41.25 10.08
CA ASN A 578 3.34 42.50 10.81
C ASN A 578 4.58 42.94 11.61
N SER A 579 5.48 43.69 10.99
CA SER A 579 5.87 45.06 11.35
C SER A 579 7.11 45.49 10.53
N GLN A 580 6.85 46.38 9.56
CA GLN A 580 7.81 47.20 8.80
C GLN A 580 8.78 46.49 7.82
N ILE A 581 8.53 46.78 6.53
CA ILE A 581 9.46 46.91 5.40
C ILE A 581 10.44 45.75 5.20
N VAL A 582 10.12 44.81 4.28
CA VAL A 582 11.16 44.11 3.50
C VAL A 582 10.65 43.77 2.09
N ASN A 583 10.65 44.77 1.20
CA ASN A 583 11.15 44.68 -0.18
C ASN A 583 11.04 46.07 -0.84
N GLY A 584 11.70 47.06 -0.23
CA GLY A 584 12.06 48.36 -0.84
C GLY A 584 10.97 49.11 -1.62
N GLY A 585 9.70 48.96 -1.30
CA GLY A 585 8.58 49.66 -1.95
C GLY A 585 7.63 50.14 -0.87
N VAL A 586 7.05 51.32 -1.07
CA VAL A 586 6.06 51.89 -0.14
C VAL A 586 4.67 51.54 -0.68
N PRO A 587 3.69 51.15 0.16
CA PRO A 587 2.31 50.98 -0.30
C PRO A 587 1.80 52.24 -1.02
N LEU A 588 0.92 52.09 -2.00
CA LEU A 588 0.30 53.23 -2.65
C LEU A 588 -0.42 54.12 -1.62
N PRO A 589 -0.38 55.46 -1.77
CA PRO A 589 -1.17 56.35 -0.92
C PRO A 589 -2.66 55.98 -0.99
N ASN A 590 -3.36 56.03 0.15
CA ASN A 590 -4.76 55.57 0.30
C ASN A 590 -5.77 56.16 -0.71
N ASN A 591 -5.42 57.25 -1.39
CA ASN A 591 -6.28 57.95 -2.35
C ASN A 591 -5.86 57.73 -3.82
N TYR A 592 -4.89 56.84 -4.08
CA TYR A 592 -4.40 56.54 -5.42
C TYR A 592 -4.94 55.19 -5.91
N HIS A 593 -5.55 55.19 -7.09
CA HIS A 593 -6.17 53.99 -7.66
C HIS A 593 -5.12 52.91 -7.98
N ASN A 594 -5.34 51.66 -7.55
CA ASN A 594 -4.45 50.53 -7.84
C ASN A 594 -4.59 50.11 -9.31
N PRO A 595 -3.56 50.25 -10.16
CA PRO A 595 -3.61 49.87 -11.57
C PRO A 595 -3.38 48.37 -11.84
N CYS A 596 -2.98 47.59 -10.82
CA CYS A 596 -2.66 46.16 -10.91
C CYS A 596 -3.93 45.30 -11.03
N THR A 597 -4.62 45.43 -12.17
CA THR A 597 -5.82 44.65 -12.46
C THR A 597 -5.48 43.21 -12.84
N PRO A 598 -6.36 42.23 -12.54
CA PRO A 598 -6.16 40.84 -12.95
C PRO A 598 -5.93 40.65 -14.45
N ASP A 599 -6.63 41.43 -15.29
CA ASP A 599 -6.45 41.40 -16.75
C ASP A 599 -5.10 41.98 -17.18
N GLY A 600 -4.58 42.99 -16.48
CA GLY A 600 -3.23 43.53 -16.71
C GLY A 600 -2.14 42.51 -16.39
N ILE A 601 -2.26 41.83 -15.24
CA ILE A 601 -1.30 40.80 -14.80
C ILE A 601 -1.28 39.60 -15.76
N LYS A 602 -2.45 39.18 -16.25
CA LYS A 602 -2.56 38.09 -17.24
C LYS A 602 -1.89 38.42 -18.57
N ASN A 603 -1.80 39.71 -18.92
CA ASN A 603 -1.12 40.21 -20.11
C ASN A 603 0.33 40.65 -19.85
N GLY A 604 0.89 40.35 -18.68
CA GLY A 604 2.28 40.65 -18.34
C GLY A 604 2.57 42.11 -17.95
N LEU A 605 1.54 42.90 -17.67
CA LEU A 605 1.69 44.31 -17.26
C LEU A 605 1.92 44.39 -15.75
N TYR A 606 3.18 44.50 -15.35
CA TYR A 606 3.60 44.56 -13.95
C TYR A 606 4.09 45.93 -13.49
N PHE A 607 4.19 46.91 -14.38
CA PHE A 607 4.73 48.21 -14.04
C PHE A 607 3.95 49.35 -14.69
N PHE A 608 3.64 50.38 -13.90
CA PHE A 608 2.77 51.48 -14.30
C PHE A 608 3.35 52.83 -13.86
N ALA A 609 3.03 53.90 -14.59
CA ALA A 609 3.38 55.26 -14.18
C ALA A 609 2.73 55.63 -12.83
N TYR A 610 3.49 56.36 -12.02
CA TYR A 610 2.94 57.11 -10.91
C TYR A 610 2.72 58.56 -11.33
N ALA A 611 1.46 58.95 -11.53
CA ALA A 611 1.10 60.21 -12.17
C ALA A 611 1.55 61.47 -11.40
N ASN A 612 1.80 61.34 -10.08
CA ASN A 612 2.14 62.48 -9.23
C ASN A 612 3.65 62.76 -9.14
N ASP A 613 4.51 61.82 -9.54
CA ASP A 613 5.97 61.99 -9.52
C ASP A 613 6.62 61.17 -10.63
N LYS A 614 7.27 61.86 -11.58
CA LYS A 614 7.96 61.27 -12.72
C LYS A 614 9.20 60.43 -12.35
N HIS A 615 9.70 60.54 -11.12
CA HIS A 615 10.81 59.71 -10.62
C HIS A 615 10.32 58.48 -9.86
N SER A 616 9.00 58.23 -9.83
CA SER A 616 8.43 57.09 -9.17
C SER A 616 7.52 56.31 -10.12
N TYR A 617 7.40 55.01 -9.86
CA TYR A 617 6.58 54.09 -10.65
C TYR A 617 5.91 53.07 -9.74
N ILE A 618 4.88 52.42 -10.24
CA ILE A 618 4.09 51.44 -9.51
C ILE A 618 4.51 50.06 -10.00
N GLN A 619 4.91 49.19 -9.09
CA GLN A 619 5.21 47.79 -9.37
C GLN A 619 4.10 46.89 -8.82
N CYS A 620 3.63 45.99 -9.66
CA CYS A 620 2.65 44.97 -9.34
C CYS A 620 3.34 43.63 -9.05
N ASP A 621 2.77 42.86 -8.14
CA ASP A 621 3.05 41.43 -8.06
C ASP A 621 2.05 40.63 -8.91
N VAL A 622 2.27 39.32 -8.99
CA VAL A 622 1.40 38.38 -9.72
C VAL A 622 0.03 38.16 -9.06
N TRP A 623 -0.23 38.83 -7.94
CA TRP A 623 -1.43 38.68 -7.11
C TRP A 623 -2.30 39.95 -7.05
N GLY A 624 -1.88 41.06 -7.69
CA GLY A 624 -2.65 42.32 -7.74
C GLY A 624 -2.20 43.39 -6.76
N SER A 625 -1.14 43.14 -5.97
CA SER A 625 -0.63 44.12 -5.01
C SER A 625 0.20 45.19 -5.72
N ALA A 626 0.00 46.46 -5.38
CA ALA A 626 0.73 47.59 -5.94
C ALA A 626 1.66 48.25 -4.94
N TRP A 627 2.87 48.54 -5.38
CA TRP A 627 3.92 49.15 -4.57
C TRP A 627 4.52 50.33 -5.31
N LEU A 628 4.62 51.48 -4.64
CA LEU A 628 5.35 52.63 -5.15
C LEU A 628 6.85 52.39 -5.02
N LYS A 629 7.56 52.57 -6.13
CA LYS A 629 9.00 52.43 -6.30
C LYS A 629 9.56 53.72 -6.85
N THR A 630 10.81 54.01 -6.52
CA THR A 630 11.50 55.21 -7.01
C THR A 630 12.58 54.79 -8.02
N CYS A 631 12.64 55.49 -9.14
CA CYS A 631 13.72 55.41 -10.11
C CYS A 631 15.06 55.79 -9.47
N LEU A 632 16.15 55.31 -10.05
CA LEU A 632 17.49 55.71 -9.65
C LEU A 632 17.69 57.22 -9.85
N THR A 633 18.63 57.82 -9.12
CA THR A 633 18.96 59.24 -9.23
C THR A 633 19.20 59.64 -10.70
N ASN A 634 18.60 60.75 -11.14
CA ASN A 634 18.62 61.25 -12.52
C ASN A 634 17.91 60.34 -13.56
N HIS A 635 16.97 59.48 -13.15
CA HIS A 635 16.11 58.72 -14.05
C HIS A 635 14.64 59.04 -13.81
N VAL A 636 13.88 59.10 -14.89
CA VAL A 636 12.42 59.28 -14.89
C VAL A 636 11.75 58.09 -15.55
N TRP A 637 10.53 57.80 -15.10
CA TRP A 637 9.71 56.74 -15.67
C TRP A 637 9.36 57.02 -17.14
N ASN A 638 9.50 56.01 -17.99
CA ASN A 638 9.09 56.06 -19.39
C ASN A 638 8.00 55.04 -19.67
N ASP A 639 6.81 55.53 -20.01
CA ASP A 639 5.63 54.68 -20.25
C ASP A 639 5.77 53.75 -21.45
N ASN A 640 6.50 54.14 -22.49
CA ASN A 640 6.69 53.30 -23.68
C ASN A 640 7.67 52.15 -23.42
N ALA A 641 8.67 52.38 -22.56
CA ALA A 641 9.67 51.38 -22.20
C ALA A 641 9.26 50.53 -20.98
N HIS A 642 8.20 50.92 -20.27
CA HIS A 642 7.80 50.35 -18.97
C HIS A 642 8.97 50.21 -17.99
N THR A 643 9.88 51.20 -17.98
CA THR A 643 11.05 51.24 -17.10
C THR A 643 11.54 52.68 -16.87
N CYS A 644 12.44 52.86 -15.90
CA CYS A 644 13.11 54.13 -15.65
C CYS A 644 14.25 54.36 -16.66
N VAL A 645 14.28 55.55 -17.28
CA VAL A 645 15.32 55.99 -18.23
C VAL A 645 15.96 57.30 -17.76
N ALA A 646 17.17 57.61 -18.19
CA ALA A 646 17.86 58.82 -17.74
C ALA A 646 17.07 60.12 -18.10
N ASP A 647 16.90 61.02 -17.13
CA ASP A 647 16.20 62.32 -17.25
C ASP A 647 17.01 63.27 -18.14
N THR A 648 16.86 63.12 -19.44
CA THR A 648 17.54 63.92 -20.46
C THR A 648 16.59 65.00 -20.96
N LEU A 649 16.50 66.10 -20.22
CA LEU A 649 15.94 67.34 -20.75
C LEU A 649 16.94 67.98 -21.73
N HIS A 650 16.89 67.54 -22.99
CA HIS A 650 16.87 68.41 -24.18
C HIS A 650 16.76 67.56 -25.46
N GLU A 651 15.69 67.83 -26.20
CA GLU A 651 15.47 67.69 -27.65
C GLU A 651 16.09 66.53 -28.44
N PHE A 652 15.22 65.90 -29.23
CA PHE A 652 15.55 65.08 -30.40
C PHE A 652 16.78 65.60 -31.17
N ASP A 653 17.81 64.77 -31.29
CA ASP A 653 18.58 64.70 -32.53
C ASP A 653 18.81 63.25 -32.92
N SER A 654 18.20 62.88 -34.04
CA SER A 654 18.48 61.65 -34.77
C SER A 654 19.87 61.75 -35.36
N THR A 655 20.63 60.66 -35.30
CA THR A 655 21.99 60.47 -35.87
C THR A 655 23.13 60.75 -34.90
N THR A 656 23.59 59.72 -34.19
CA THR A 656 24.96 59.19 -34.36
C THR A 656 25.24 57.94 -33.52
N VAL A 657 25.24 56.79 -34.22
CA VAL A 657 26.28 55.72 -34.22
C VAL A 657 26.64 54.94 -32.92
N ALA A 658 25.96 53.78 -32.74
CA ALA A 658 26.41 52.36 -32.59
C ALA A 658 27.85 51.97 -32.13
N PRO A 659 28.12 50.69 -31.70
CA PRO A 659 27.25 49.64 -31.12
C PRO A 659 27.86 48.86 -29.91
N PHE A 660 27.05 48.07 -29.21
CA PHE A 660 27.45 46.74 -28.72
C PHE A 660 26.35 45.74 -29.10
N PRO A 661 26.58 44.82 -30.07
CA PRO A 661 25.58 43.86 -30.50
C PRO A 661 25.86 42.53 -29.79
N VAL A 662 25.07 42.19 -28.77
CA VAL A 662 24.87 40.76 -28.50
C VAL A 662 24.03 40.29 -29.68
N SER A 663 24.64 39.61 -30.66
CA SER A 663 23.87 39.00 -31.75
C SER A 663 22.85 38.07 -31.10
N ASN A 664 21.55 38.32 -31.30
CA ASN A 664 20.49 37.55 -30.68
C ASN A 664 20.70 36.05 -31.01
N PRO A 665 21.08 35.22 -30.02
CA PRO A 665 21.36 33.80 -30.27
C PRO A 665 20.07 32.98 -30.39
N CYS A 666 18.92 33.56 -30.03
CA CYS A 666 17.58 32.98 -30.13
C CYS A 666 17.07 32.95 -31.58
N THR A 667 17.88 32.40 -32.48
CA THR A 667 17.51 32.20 -33.87
C THR A 667 16.45 31.10 -33.98
N PRO A 668 15.53 31.16 -34.96
CA PRO A 668 14.56 30.09 -35.19
C PRO A 668 15.20 28.71 -35.35
N GLN A 669 16.44 28.66 -35.86
CA GLN A 669 17.21 27.43 -36.03
C GLN A 669 17.65 26.83 -34.70
N ALA A 670 18.06 27.67 -33.74
CA ALA A 670 18.45 27.21 -32.40
C ALA A 670 17.23 26.83 -31.54
N LEU A 671 16.12 27.55 -31.67
CA LEU A 671 14.85 27.20 -31.02
C LEU A 671 14.31 25.86 -31.53
N ASN A 672 14.38 25.60 -32.84
CA ASN A 672 13.98 24.32 -33.43
C ASN A 672 14.89 23.15 -33.02
N ALA A 673 16.14 23.43 -32.64
CA ALA A 673 17.07 22.44 -32.07
C ALA A 673 16.86 22.23 -30.55
N GLY A 674 15.90 22.94 -29.93
CA GLY A 674 15.60 22.84 -28.49
C GLY A 674 16.56 23.61 -27.58
N THR A 675 17.42 24.47 -28.13
CA THR A 675 18.39 25.26 -27.35
C THR A 675 17.76 26.59 -26.92
N LEU A 676 17.43 26.72 -25.64
CA LEU A 676 16.77 27.91 -25.07
C LEU A 676 17.70 28.79 -24.24
N PHE A 677 18.91 28.33 -23.93
CA PHE A 677 19.83 29.03 -23.04
C PHE A 677 21.20 29.18 -23.68
N PHE A 678 21.76 30.38 -23.64
CA PHE A 678 23.07 30.71 -24.19
C PHE A 678 23.94 31.41 -23.15
N PRO A 679 25.26 31.17 -23.14
CA PRO A 679 26.15 31.89 -22.24
C PRO A 679 26.12 33.40 -22.55
N HIS A 680 26.20 34.23 -21.50
CA HIS A 680 26.36 35.66 -21.71
C HIS A 680 27.82 35.96 -22.09
N PRO A 681 28.08 36.70 -23.18
CA PRO A 681 29.40 36.78 -23.80
C PRO A 681 30.49 37.41 -22.91
N CYS A 682 30.13 38.27 -21.95
CA CYS A 682 31.11 38.97 -21.08
C CYS A 682 30.85 38.86 -19.58
N GLU A 683 29.78 38.18 -19.14
CA GLU A 683 29.43 38.11 -17.72
C GLU A 683 29.05 36.67 -17.38
N HIS A 684 30.02 35.86 -16.96
CA HIS A 684 29.84 34.40 -16.79
C HIS A 684 28.86 34.04 -15.67
N SER A 685 28.52 34.99 -14.78
CA SER A 685 27.42 34.86 -13.81
C SER A 685 26.04 35.15 -14.40
N LYS A 686 25.95 35.36 -15.71
CA LYS A 686 24.72 35.63 -16.45
C LYS A 686 24.60 34.71 -17.65
N TYR A 687 23.37 34.52 -18.11
CA TYR A 687 23.05 33.79 -19.32
C TYR A 687 21.90 34.44 -20.06
N ILE A 688 21.74 34.10 -21.32
CA ILE A 688 20.67 34.56 -22.19
C ILE A 688 19.63 33.44 -22.23
N HIS A 689 18.40 33.76 -21.84
CA HIS A 689 17.24 32.89 -21.96
C HIS A 689 16.37 33.34 -23.13
N CYS A 690 16.05 32.42 -24.03
CA CYS A 690 15.19 32.65 -25.16
C CYS A 690 13.74 32.27 -24.85
N ASP A 691 12.80 33.11 -25.23
CA ASP A 691 11.42 32.65 -25.37
C ASP A 691 11.19 31.94 -26.71
N ILE A 692 10.05 31.27 -26.81
CA ILE A 692 9.61 30.55 -28.02
C ILE A 692 9.37 31.46 -29.22
N SER A 693 9.36 32.78 -29.03
CA SER A 693 9.15 33.78 -30.09
C SER A 693 10.48 34.34 -30.63
N GLY A 694 11.62 33.91 -30.09
CA GLY A 694 12.95 34.38 -30.50
C GLY A 694 13.42 35.65 -29.81
N ASN A 695 12.72 36.11 -28.76
CA ASN A 695 13.24 37.19 -27.93
C ASN A 695 14.20 36.63 -26.88
N TYR A 696 15.18 37.44 -26.50
CA TYR A 696 16.21 37.05 -25.57
C TYR A 696 16.18 37.91 -24.31
N TYR A 697 16.41 37.28 -23.16
CA TYR A 697 16.41 37.92 -21.85
C TYR A 697 17.70 37.56 -21.12
N ILE A 698 18.42 38.56 -20.61
CA ILE A 698 19.61 38.31 -19.80
C ILE A 698 19.17 37.99 -18.37
N GLN A 699 19.57 36.82 -17.88
CA GLN A 699 19.27 36.28 -16.56
C GLN A 699 20.55 36.17 -15.74
N ASN A 700 20.42 36.35 -14.43
CA ASN A 700 21.52 36.14 -13.49
C ASN A 700 21.49 34.70 -12.97
N CYS A 701 22.66 34.09 -12.82
CA CYS A 701 22.81 32.94 -11.94
C CYS A 701 22.63 33.37 -10.47
N PRO A 702 22.20 32.46 -9.58
CA PRO A 702 22.21 32.70 -8.15
C PRO A 702 23.60 33.13 -7.66
N ALA A 703 23.65 33.99 -6.63
CA ALA A 703 24.87 34.64 -6.18
C ALA A 703 26.03 33.64 -5.99
N THR A 704 27.21 33.98 -6.54
CA THR A 704 28.46 33.18 -6.55
C THR A 704 28.54 32.00 -7.53
N LEU A 705 27.52 31.75 -8.36
CA LEU A 705 27.52 30.70 -9.39
C LEU A 705 27.74 31.26 -10.81
N PHE A 706 28.24 30.41 -11.71
CA PHE A 706 28.52 30.71 -13.11
C PHE A 706 27.72 29.80 -14.04
N PHE A 707 27.31 30.32 -15.20
CA PHE A 707 26.55 29.54 -16.17
C PHE A 707 27.46 28.58 -16.95
N ASP A 708 27.11 27.30 -16.95
CA ASP A 708 27.80 26.27 -17.73
C ASP A 708 27.06 25.98 -19.05
N PRO A 709 27.62 26.35 -20.21
CA PRO A 709 26.97 26.16 -21.50
C PRO A 709 26.94 24.69 -21.96
N ALA A 710 27.69 23.78 -21.33
CA ALA A 710 27.64 22.35 -21.67
C ALA A 710 26.46 21.63 -21.00
N THR A 711 26.07 22.09 -19.81
CA THR A 711 25.01 21.48 -18.99
C THR A 711 23.75 22.34 -18.89
N PHE A 712 23.80 23.59 -19.39
CA PHE A 712 22.73 24.59 -19.34
C PHE A 712 22.24 24.93 -17.92
N VAL A 713 23.11 24.80 -16.91
CA VAL A 713 22.80 25.09 -15.51
C VAL A 713 23.87 25.99 -14.86
N CYS A 714 23.51 26.68 -13.77
CA CYS A 714 24.45 27.46 -12.99
C CYS A 714 25.21 26.56 -12.00
N GLY A 715 26.55 26.54 -12.08
CA GLY A 715 27.45 25.73 -11.26
C GLY A 715 28.48 26.55 -10.50
N ALA A 716 29.18 25.91 -9.56
CA ALA A 716 30.13 26.59 -8.67
C ALA A 716 31.50 26.91 -9.34
N ASN A 717 31.83 26.24 -10.44
CA ASN A 717 33.07 26.47 -11.20
C ASN A 717 32.76 27.35 -12.41
N ASP A 718 33.64 28.29 -12.76
CA ASP A 718 33.53 29.08 -13.99
C ASP A 718 34.18 28.33 -15.18
N PRO A 719 33.40 27.72 -16.08
CA PRO A 719 33.94 26.99 -17.22
C PRO A 719 34.42 27.92 -18.35
N GLN A 720 34.11 29.22 -18.27
CA GLN A 720 34.38 30.23 -19.30
C GLN A 720 35.59 31.12 -18.95
N VAL A 721 36.33 30.82 -17.87
CA VAL A 721 37.42 31.65 -17.32
C VAL A 721 38.56 31.99 -18.30
N ASN A 722 38.68 31.26 -19.42
CA ASN A 722 39.70 31.44 -20.44
C ASN A 722 39.14 31.90 -21.81
N ASP A 723 37.88 32.34 -21.91
CA ASP A 723 37.28 32.79 -23.16
C ASP A 723 37.82 34.19 -23.59
N PRO A 724 38.51 34.32 -24.74
CA PRO A 724 39.13 35.57 -25.18
C PRO A 724 38.15 36.63 -25.75
N ALA A 725 36.83 36.40 -25.70
CA ALA A 725 35.83 37.23 -26.37
C ALA A 725 35.57 38.63 -25.76
N CYS A 726 36.08 38.95 -24.56
CA CYS A 726 35.91 40.26 -23.93
C CYS A 726 37.24 40.93 -23.62
N GLY A 727 37.43 42.14 -24.16
CA GLY A 727 38.66 42.91 -24.06
C GLY A 727 39.12 43.15 -22.62
N THR A 728 40.43 43.02 -22.40
CA THR A 728 41.10 43.26 -21.12
C THR A 728 40.88 44.67 -20.59
N ALA A 729 40.28 44.80 -19.41
CA ALA A 729 40.42 45.96 -18.52
C ALA A 729 40.25 45.47 -17.06
N ALA A 730 41.32 45.03 -16.41
CA ALA A 730 42.24 45.88 -15.64
C ALA A 730 41.56 46.68 -14.51
N GLY A 731 41.72 46.17 -13.28
CA GLY A 731 41.69 47.01 -12.08
C GLY A 731 40.49 46.82 -11.16
N ARG A 732 40.61 45.91 -10.19
CA ARG A 732 40.22 46.13 -8.78
C ARG A 732 40.92 45.09 -7.91
N LYS A 733 41.86 45.60 -7.11
CA LYS A 733 42.32 44.96 -5.86
C LYS A 733 41.16 44.89 -4.87
#